data_AF-A0A8J7MUA5-F1
#
_entry.id   AF-A0A8J7MUA5-F1
#
_cell.length_a   1.000
_cell.length_b   1.000
_cell.length_c   1.000
_cell.angle_alpha   90.00
_cell.angle_beta   90.00
_cell.angle_gamma   90.00
#
_symmetry.space_group_name_H-M   'P 1'
#
loop_
_entity.id
_entity.type
_entity.pdbx_description
1 polymer ?
#
loop_
_entity_poly.entity_id
_entity_poly.type
_entity_poly.pdbx_seq_one_letter_code
_entity_poly.pdbx_strand_id
1 'polypeptide(L)'
;MKKRVLYLLCMAFAMMAWLPPQLWAQTQPSGGDGSSESPFLIATAEELKWYASYVNGESGDNVVHTTACAKLVKDIDLSTVCGEGKGNWTPIAKYGIYKYDSEYHFDGVFDGNGHTISNLYINDEKGSKLGLFGYIKPTASSAPASVKNLKMASVQIVGESYIAAVSGSGSGVTFENIEVISGSIAGTSIISGISSCVGNAKNCINRADVTASRMYAAGIIDYIGKVSNCSNYGKITAGTGLAGGIVSRGDGFAKLTDCANYGDIEITQPVGNDCGVGGLLGFPWYVEISNCANFGNIYLKAQSELVGVIVGKGLLVKASGILANTGNIYVGGTAQTDVPVLQSGISWEDNKVNNTANCLTPTAEQLTSGWLTWQLQQNCSTQTWGQNISTDPKDKYPVIGGSVLYAAGPCTGDHSAATSFSNNPSFVSHNLTHHDAVPATCVADGTIEYWSCSDCGKQWSDESGQHIVTDLTAKALGHDYNAQDVCTRSGAKLCSEGHTKDLQVDAVEATCTTAGNIGYYHCSVCNKYYNAKTNEQIAENSWKIPAKGHTANHVSAQAATCSKKGNHEYWYCSGCNTYFKEETCENAYTDDADAETGVWIEMIPHTLPIEFDENGVKYCSVCGHIEGEAPTLVADEASPFNGYYAFSKAGHLVWLHNQVQAYDAVTNPSPIESIKCYLANDISLKAVCHPADAANNVAEANWNPIGGENPFKGIFDGNGHTVSDLYINSSGNNLGLFGYVDGAEIKNVTVQG
;
A
#
# COMPACT_ATOMS: atom_id res chain seq x y z
N MET A 1 18.66 -54.09 61.25
CA MET A 1 17.75 -53.33 60.35
C MET A 1 18.02 -51.81 60.39
N LYS A 2 19.28 -51.34 60.23
CA LYS A 2 19.64 -49.90 60.28
C LYS A 2 20.79 -49.44 59.35
N LYS A 3 21.26 -50.28 58.40
CA LYS A 3 22.37 -49.94 57.47
C LYS A 3 22.03 -50.00 55.96
N ARG A 4 20.82 -50.39 55.56
CA ARG A 4 20.36 -50.36 54.15
C ARG A 4 19.53 -49.12 53.77
N VAL A 5 19.09 -48.33 54.75
CA VAL A 5 18.30 -47.10 54.50
C VAL A 5 19.20 -45.89 54.17
N LEU A 6 20.45 -45.87 54.66
CA LEU A 6 21.35 -44.73 54.47
C LEU A 6 21.91 -44.62 53.04
N TYR A 7 22.11 -45.75 52.34
CA TYR A 7 22.59 -45.74 50.95
C TYR A 7 21.53 -45.30 49.93
N LEU A 8 20.24 -45.53 50.22
CA LEU A 8 19.13 -45.05 49.39
C LEU A 8 18.88 -43.54 49.57
N LEU A 9 19.09 -43.01 50.78
CA LEU A 9 18.95 -41.57 51.05
C LEU A 9 20.08 -40.72 50.43
N CYS A 10 21.32 -41.23 50.36
CA CYS A 10 22.41 -40.52 49.68
C CYS A 10 22.28 -40.56 48.14
N MET A 11 21.67 -41.59 47.54
CA MET A 11 21.37 -41.60 46.10
C MET A 11 20.17 -40.71 45.74
N ALA A 12 19.18 -40.56 46.63
CA ALA A 12 18.06 -39.64 46.42
C ALA A 12 18.49 -38.17 46.36
N PHE A 13 19.49 -37.75 47.17
CA PHE A 13 20.05 -36.39 47.11
C PHE A 13 21.04 -36.17 45.95
N ALA A 14 21.63 -37.23 45.38
CA ALA A 14 22.53 -37.11 44.23
C ALA A 14 21.79 -37.06 42.88
N MET A 15 20.53 -37.50 42.81
CA MET A 15 19.70 -37.45 41.59
C MET A 15 18.86 -36.16 41.45
N MET A 16 18.95 -35.22 42.40
CA MET A 16 18.42 -33.86 42.23
C MET A 16 19.41 -32.88 41.58
N ALA A 17 20.65 -33.32 41.30
CA ALA A 17 21.69 -32.50 40.67
C ALA A 17 21.71 -32.59 39.13
N TRP A 18 20.78 -33.35 38.52
CA TRP A 18 20.68 -33.56 37.07
C TRP A 18 19.26 -33.27 36.52
N LEU A 19 18.50 -32.42 37.22
CA LEU A 19 17.56 -31.57 36.51
C LEU A 19 18.39 -30.59 35.67
N PRO A 20 18.05 -30.30 34.40
CA PRO A 20 18.56 -29.08 33.77
C PRO A 20 18.23 -27.90 34.69
N PRO A 21 19.04 -26.83 34.71
CA PRO A 21 18.62 -25.61 35.41
C PRO A 21 17.21 -25.30 34.94
N GLN A 22 16.30 -25.05 35.88
CA GLN A 22 14.93 -24.69 35.54
C GLN A 22 15.02 -23.43 34.68
N LEU A 23 14.96 -23.61 33.36
CA LEU A 23 14.69 -22.54 32.42
C LEU A 23 13.40 -21.94 32.94
N TRP A 24 13.49 -20.73 33.49
CA TRP A 24 12.34 -20.04 34.03
C TRP A 24 11.30 -20.03 32.92
N ALA A 25 10.16 -20.70 33.15
CA ALA A 25 9.09 -20.78 32.17
C ALA A 25 8.64 -19.35 31.90
N GLN A 26 9.13 -18.80 30.78
CA GLN A 26 8.80 -17.46 30.36
C GLN A 26 7.28 -17.41 30.16
N THR A 27 6.63 -16.35 30.65
CA THR A 27 5.17 -16.31 30.69
C THR A 27 4.64 -16.11 29.28
N GLN A 28 4.11 -17.18 28.67
CA GLN A 28 3.43 -17.09 27.38
C GLN A 28 2.14 -16.26 27.50
N PRO A 29 1.83 -15.37 26.54
CA PRO A 29 0.55 -14.69 26.43
C PRO A 29 -0.65 -15.66 26.54
N SER A 30 -1.64 -15.29 27.34
CA SER A 30 -2.83 -16.12 27.58
C SER A 30 -3.89 -16.08 26.47
N GLY A 31 -3.69 -15.26 25.43
CA GLY A 31 -4.59 -15.14 24.29
C GLY A 31 -3.85 -14.84 22.99
N GLY A 32 -4.44 -15.25 21.86
CA GLY A 32 -3.81 -15.27 20.54
C GLY A 32 -3.00 -16.55 20.31
N ASP A 33 -2.82 -16.91 19.04
CA ASP A 33 -1.93 -17.99 18.58
C ASP A 33 -0.71 -17.48 17.79
N GLY A 34 -0.65 -16.16 17.54
CA GLY A 34 0.43 -15.52 16.80
C GLY A 34 0.18 -15.42 15.29
N SER A 35 -0.96 -15.88 14.79
CA SER A 35 -1.38 -15.62 13.40
C SER A 35 -1.82 -14.17 13.18
N SER A 36 -1.99 -13.77 11.91
CA SER A 36 -2.54 -12.46 11.55
C SER A 36 -3.99 -12.26 12.05
N GLU A 37 -4.78 -13.34 12.05
CA GLU A 37 -6.18 -13.34 12.50
C GLU A 37 -6.31 -13.34 14.03
N SER A 38 -5.32 -13.90 14.72
CA SER A 38 -5.33 -14.12 16.18
C SER A 38 -3.94 -13.81 16.79
N PRO A 39 -3.48 -12.55 16.72
CA PRO A 39 -2.16 -12.15 17.20
C PRO A 39 -2.04 -12.33 18.73
N PHE A 40 -0.83 -12.61 19.22
CA PHE A 40 -0.58 -12.73 20.66
C PHE A 40 -0.94 -11.45 21.42
N LEU A 41 -1.77 -11.59 22.46
CA LEU A 41 -2.26 -10.47 23.26
C LEU A 41 -1.34 -10.23 24.47
N ILE A 42 -0.47 -9.23 24.35
CA ILE A 42 0.59 -8.95 25.33
C ILE A 42 0.11 -7.92 26.36
N ALA A 43 0.14 -8.30 27.64
CA ALA A 43 -0.34 -7.48 28.76
C ALA A 43 0.73 -7.18 29.83
N THR A 44 1.91 -7.81 29.74
CA THR A 44 3.01 -7.70 30.71
C THR A 44 4.40 -7.70 30.03
N ALA A 45 5.43 -7.28 30.76
CA ALA A 45 6.79 -7.24 30.25
C ALA A 45 7.42 -8.64 30.10
N GLU A 46 7.00 -9.57 30.95
CA GLU A 46 7.39 -10.98 30.91
C GLU A 46 6.80 -11.69 29.68
N GLU A 47 5.57 -11.36 29.28
CA GLU A 47 4.94 -11.80 28.02
C GLU A 47 5.62 -11.19 26.79
N LEU A 48 6.00 -9.90 26.84
CA LEU A 48 6.74 -9.27 25.74
C LEU A 48 8.15 -9.88 25.58
N LYS A 49 8.81 -10.23 26.69
CA LYS A 49 10.08 -10.96 26.69
C LYS A 49 9.92 -12.39 26.17
N TRP A 50 8.84 -13.09 26.54
CA TRP A 50 8.50 -14.39 25.94
C TRP A 50 8.34 -14.25 24.43
N TYR A 51 7.61 -13.25 23.95
CA TYR A 51 7.40 -13.03 22.52
C TYR A 51 8.72 -12.78 21.76
N ALA A 52 9.64 -11.99 22.34
CA ALA A 52 10.98 -11.81 21.77
C ALA A 52 11.75 -13.14 21.67
N SER A 53 11.72 -13.98 22.71
CA SER A 53 12.33 -15.31 22.68
C SER A 53 11.60 -16.27 21.72
N TYR A 54 10.28 -16.18 21.56
CA TYR A 54 9.49 -16.97 20.61
C TYR A 54 9.87 -16.64 19.16
N VAL A 55 9.85 -15.36 18.79
CA VAL A 55 10.31 -14.90 17.47
C VAL A 55 11.74 -15.38 17.19
N ASN A 56 12.64 -15.28 18.18
CA ASN A 56 14.03 -15.70 18.03
C ASN A 56 14.27 -17.23 18.10
N GLY A 57 13.24 -18.07 18.30
CA GLY A 57 13.40 -19.52 18.51
C GLY A 57 14.15 -19.90 19.80
N GLU A 58 14.22 -18.98 20.75
CA GLU A 58 14.82 -19.13 22.08
C GLU A 58 13.77 -19.52 23.15
N SER A 59 12.50 -19.76 22.78
CA SER A 59 11.39 -20.07 23.71
C SER A 59 11.38 -21.49 24.29
N GLY A 60 12.13 -22.41 23.66
CA GLY A 60 12.29 -23.81 24.10
C GLY A 60 11.87 -24.86 23.07
N ASP A 61 11.10 -24.47 22.05
CA ASP A 61 10.79 -25.31 20.87
C ASP A 61 11.95 -25.37 19.85
N ASN A 62 12.83 -24.37 19.86
CA ASN A 62 13.96 -24.18 18.95
C ASN A 62 13.54 -23.90 17.49
N VAL A 63 12.39 -23.26 17.30
CA VAL A 63 11.86 -22.87 15.98
C VAL A 63 11.81 -21.36 15.86
N VAL A 64 12.39 -20.77 14.82
CA VAL A 64 12.37 -19.33 14.58
C VAL A 64 11.03 -18.93 13.96
N HIS A 65 10.21 -18.17 14.69
CA HIS A 65 8.85 -17.80 14.28
C HIS A 65 8.81 -16.46 13.56
N THR A 66 9.17 -16.48 12.27
CA THR A 66 9.31 -15.31 11.39
C THR A 66 8.03 -14.49 11.17
N THR A 67 6.87 -15.13 11.19
CA THR A 67 5.56 -14.51 10.88
C THR A 67 4.71 -14.19 12.12
N ALA A 68 5.24 -14.42 13.33
CA ALA A 68 4.47 -14.28 14.57
C ALA A 68 4.00 -12.84 14.79
N CYS A 69 2.69 -12.65 14.83
CA CYS A 69 2.03 -11.36 15.06
C CYS A 69 1.72 -11.15 16.55
N ALA A 70 1.79 -9.91 17.01
CA ALA A 70 1.46 -9.54 18.38
C ALA A 70 0.73 -8.20 18.46
N LYS A 71 -0.10 -8.07 19.50
CA LYS A 71 -0.86 -6.87 19.82
C LYS A 71 -0.77 -6.55 21.31
N LEU A 72 -0.42 -5.31 21.66
CA LEU A 72 -0.47 -4.88 23.05
C LEU A 72 -1.94 -4.66 23.48
N VAL A 73 -2.27 -5.09 24.70
CA VAL A 73 -3.57 -4.84 25.34
C VAL A 73 -3.45 -4.02 26.64
N LYS A 74 -2.22 -3.65 27.02
CA LYS A 74 -1.86 -2.76 28.12
C LYS A 74 -0.57 -2.02 27.82
N ASP A 75 -0.32 -0.94 28.56
CA ASP A 75 1.01 -0.34 28.66
C ASP A 75 1.97 -1.30 29.39
N ILE A 76 3.22 -1.36 28.93
CA ILE A 76 4.24 -2.31 29.35
C ILE A 76 5.43 -1.56 29.96
N ASP A 77 5.84 -1.91 31.17
CA ASP A 77 7.09 -1.41 31.77
C ASP A 77 8.19 -2.47 31.71
N LEU A 78 9.19 -2.26 30.84
CA LEU A 78 10.33 -3.17 30.69
C LEU A 78 11.32 -3.14 31.86
N SER A 79 11.15 -2.24 32.83
CA SER A 79 12.02 -2.14 34.01
C SER A 79 12.07 -3.43 34.83
N THR A 80 11.09 -4.32 34.72
CA THR A 80 11.12 -5.65 35.38
C THR A 80 12.12 -6.60 34.72
N VAL A 81 12.27 -6.54 33.39
CA VAL A 81 12.96 -7.54 32.54
C VAL A 81 14.30 -7.11 31.94
N CYS A 82 14.58 -5.81 31.87
CA CYS A 82 15.88 -5.22 31.50
C CYS A 82 16.18 -3.97 32.34
N GLY A 83 17.43 -3.49 32.33
CA GLY A 83 17.86 -2.31 33.07
C GLY A 83 19.28 -2.46 33.65
N GLU A 84 19.78 -1.37 34.25
CA GLU A 84 21.03 -1.40 34.99
C GLU A 84 20.98 -2.48 36.09
N GLY A 85 22.02 -3.32 36.17
CA GLY A 85 22.06 -4.48 37.08
C GLY A 85 21.15 -5.66 36.71
N LYS A 86 20.24 -5.52 35.74
CA LYS A 86 19.39 -6.61 35.20
C LYS A 86 19.87 -7.13 33.85
N GLY A 87 20.60 -6.32 33.11
CA GLY A 87 21.09 -6.62 31.76
C GLY A 87 20.22 -6.00 30.66
N ASN A 88 20.66 -6.20 29.42
CA ASN A 88 20.08 -5.57 28.25
C ASN A 88 18.78 -6.27 27.80
N TRP A 89 17.88 -5.49 27.19
CA TRP A 89 16.84 -6.04 26.34
C TRP A 89 17.46 -6.89 25.23
N THR A 90 16.82 -8.01 24.91
CA THR A 90 17.17 -8.82 23.74
C THR A 90 16.19 -8.48 22.63
N PRO A 91 16.64 -7.89 21.51
CA PRO A 91 15.72 -7.44 20.46
C PRO A 91 14.85 -8.57 19.90
N ILE A 92 13.59 -8.23 19.58
CA ILE A 92 12.72 -9.06 18.74
C ILE A 92 13.36 -9.11 17.34
N ALA A 93 13.34 -10.27 16.67
CA ALA A 93 14.05 -10.47 15.42
C ALA A 93 15.56 -10.12 15.54
N LYS A 94 16.23 -10.78 16.48
CA LYS A 94 17.60 -10.50 16.91
C LYS A 94 18.62 -10.69 15.79
N TYR A 95 19.53 -9.72 15.67
CA TYR A 95 20.63 -9.79 14.72
C TYR A 95 21.56 -10.98 14.98
N GLY A 96 21.95 -11.67 13.91
CA GLY A 96 22.70 -12.93 13.95
C GLY A 96 21.83 -14.15 13.65
N ILE A 97 20.55 -14.11 14.02
CA ILE A 97 19.50 -15.01 13.49
C ILE A 97 18.88 -14.36 12.25
N TYR A 98 18.47 -13.09 12.40
CA TYR A 98 17.90 -12.26 11.34
C TYR A 98 18.98 -11.33 10.75
N LYS A 99 19.14 -11.35 9.42
CA LYS A 99 20.09 -10.54 8.65
C LYS A 99 19.70 -10.53 7.16
N TYR A 100 20.43 -9.79 6.33
CA TYR A 100 20.09 -9.62 4.90
C TYR A 100 20.15 -10.93 4.08
N ASP A 101 21.07 -11.83 4.45
CA ASP A 101 21.40 -13.09 3.79
C ASP A 101 20.97 -14.33 4.60
N SER A 102 20.15 -14.19 5.65
CA SER A 102 19.56 -15.33 6.36
C SER A 102 18.33 -15.88 5.65
N GLU A 103 17.99 -17.13 5.91
CA GLU A 103 16.67 -17.68 5.59
C GLU A 103 15.56 -16.96 6.40
N TYR A 104 15.85 -16.57 7.64
CA TYR A 104 14.92 -15.88 8.54
C TYR A 104 14.76 -14.39 8.22
N HIS A 105 13.51 -13.99 8.04
CA HIS A 105 13.05 -12.64 7.71
C HIS A 105 11.83 -12.35 8.59
N PHE A 106 11.83 -11.27 9.38
CA PHE A 106 10.66 -10.97 10.21
C PHE A 106 9.57 -10.30 9.37
N ASP A 107 8.45 -11.02 9.23
CA ASP A 107 7.28 -10.67 8.40
C ASP A 107 5.99 -10.54 9.24
N GLY A 108 6.10 -10.66 10.57
CA GLY A 108 4.97 -10.49 11.50
C GLY A 108 4.54 -9.03 11.66
N VAL A 109 3.30 -8.82 12.11
CA VAL A 109 2.76 -7.50 12.46
C VAL A 109 2.85 -7.29 13.98
N PHE A 110 3.35 -6.12 14.39
CA PHE A 110 3.37 -5.70 15.80
C PHE A 110 2.53 -4.44 16.00
N ASP A 111 1.35 -4.60 16.59
CA ASP A 111 0.40 -3.51 16.84
C ASP A 111 0.45 -3.07 18.31
N GLY A 112 1.02 -1.88 18.56
CA GLY A 112 1.00 -1.26 19.88
C GLY A 112 -0.38 -0.86 20.36
N ASN A 113 -1.40 -0.81 19.49
CA ASN A 113 -2.80 -0.49 19.83
C ASN A 113 -2.98 0.83 20.61
N GLY A 114 -2.05 1.78 20.45
CA GLY A 114 -2.00 3.05 21.19
C GLY A 114 -1.30 2.98 22.55
N HIS A 115 -0.88 1.80 23.00
CA HIS A 115 -0.19 1.58 24.27
C HIS A 115 1.28 1.98 24.26
N THR A 116 1.82 2.14 25.46
CA THR A 116 3.20 2.58 25.72
C THR A 116 4.08 1.44 26.20
N ILE A 117 5.23 1.23 25.56
CA ILE A 117 6.36 0.47 26.11
C ILE A 117 7.31 1.46 26.78
N SER A 118 7.57 1.27 28.08
CA SER A 118 8.42 2.14 28.90
C SER A 118 9.72 1.45 29.30
N ASN A 119 10.77 2.24 29.53
CA ASN A 119 12.04 1.82 30.14
C ASN A 119 12.79 0.73 29.35
N LEU A 120 12.71 0.76 28.01
CA LEU A 120 13.57 -0.05 27.14
C LEU A 120 15.05 0.31 27.41
N TYR A 121 15.84 -0.67 27.88
CA TYR A 121 17.24 -0.50 28.24
C TYR A 121 18.17 -1.44 27.47
N ILE A 122 19.14 -0.87 26.75
CA ILE A 122 20.24 -1.59 26.12
C ILE A 122 21.52 -0.79 26.33
N ASN A 123 22.53 -1.39 26.94
CA ASN A 123 23.89 -0.85 27.01
C ASN A 123 24.89 -1.91 26.52
N ASP A 124 25.19 -1.87 25.22
CA ASP A 124 26.16 -2.74 24.57
C ASP A 124 26.98 -1.91 23.58
N GLU A 125 28.01 -1.21 24.08
CA GLU A 125 28.89 -0.28 23.33
C GLU A 125 29.49 -0.88 22.04
N LYS A 126 29.51 -2.21 21.89
CA LYS A 126 30.01 -2.94 20.71
C LYS A 126 28.91 -3.69 19.95
N GLY A 127 27.69 -3.69 20.49
CA GLY A 127 26.51 -4.24 19.86
C GLY A 127 26.04 -3.36 18.71
N SER A 128 25.41 -3.99 17.72
CA SER A 128 24.86 -3.31 16.56
C SER A 128 23.52 -3.94 16.18
N LYS A 129 22.64 -3.18 15.49
CA LYS A 129 21.26 -3.59 15.15
C LYS A 129 20.43 -3.73 16.42
N LEU A 130 20.34 -2.63 17.15
CA LEU A 130 19.76 -2.54 18.49
C LEU A 130 18.51 -1.64 18.51
N GLY A 131 17.50 -2.08 19.28
CA GLY A 131 16.21 -1.43 19.43
C GLY A 131 15.23 -2.39 20.12
N LEU A 132 13.94 -2.06 20.14
CA LEU A 132 12.90 -3.05 20.46
C LEU A 132 13.00 -4.27 19.52
N PHE A 133 13.24 -4.00 18.24
CA PHE A 133 13.55 -4.95 17.17
C PHE A 133 15.00 -4.81 16.68
N GLY A 134 15.59 -5.92 16.24
CA GLY A 134 16.96 -5.99 15.71
C GLY A 134 17.01 -5.78 14.19
N TYR A 135 16.43 -6.72 13.43
CA TYR A 135 16.39 -6.68 11.97
C TYR A 135 15.01 -7.08 11.43
N ILE A 136 14.33 -6.14 10.75
CA ILE A 136 13.01 -6.35 10.14
C ILE A 136 13.12 -6.28 8.61
N LYS A 137 12.57 -7.26 7.89
CA LYS A 137 12.51 -7.24 6.42
C LYS A 137 11.32 -8.10 5.98
N PRO A 138 10.23 -7.50 5.46
CA PRO A 138 9.06 -8.26 5.00
C PRO A 138 9.42 -9.17 3.85
N THR A 139 8.72 -10.31 3.72
CA THR A 139 8.95 -11.27 2.62
C THR A 139 8.10 -10.97 1.38
N ALA A 140 6.99 -10.24 1.53
CA ALA A 140 6.12 -9.84 0.41
C ALA A 140 5.77 -8.35 0.43
N SER A 141 5.86 -7.70 -0.73
CA SER A 141 5.55 -6.26 -0.91
C SER A 141 4.08 -5.90 -0.69
N SER A 142 3.18 -6.88 -0.74
CA SER A 142 1.72 -6.71 -0.69
C SER A 142 1.14 -6.61 0.73
N ALA A 143 1.89 -7.00 1.75
CA ALA A 143 1.51 -6.87 3.16
C ALA A 143 2.77 -6.56 3.99
N PRO A 144 3.25 -5.29 4.00
CA PRO A 144 4.48 -4.97 4.70
C PRO A 144 4.35 -5.25 6.19
N ALA A 145 5.27 -6.06 6.72
CA ALA A 145 5.49 -6.20 8.15
C ALA A 145 5.50 -4.81 8.78
N SER A 146 4.54 -4.55 9.65
CA SER A 146 4.26 -3.22 10.19
C SER A 146 4.42 -3.24 11.69
N VAL A 147 5.28 -2.35 12.17
CA VAL A 147 5.28 -1.94 13.58
C VAL A 147 4.47 -0.66 13.63
N LYS A 148 3.34 -0.69 14.33
CA LYS A 148 2.36 0.40 14.29
C LYS A 148 1.73 0.73 15.63
N ASN A 149 1.16 1.93 15.73
CA ASN A 149 0.36 2.40 16.88
C ASN A 149 1.08 2.26 18.23
N LEU A 150 2.39 2.51 18.30
CA LEU A 150 3.21 2.22 19.47
C LEU A 150 3.81 3.51 20.05
N LYS A 151 3.70 3.65 21.37
CA LYS A 151 4.39 4.69 22.12
C LYS A 151 5.60 4.10 22.85
N MET A 152 6.71 4.84 22.88
CA MET A 152 7.96 4.47 23.52
C MET A 152 8.35 5.55 24.53
N ALA A 153 8.55 5.21 25.80
CA ALA A 153 8.90 6.16 26.86
C ALA A 153 10.16 5.74 27.62
N SER A 154 10.94 6.72 28.08
CA SER A 154 12.17 6.50 28.85
C SER A 154 13.16 5.54 28.17
N VAL A 155 13.29 5.62 26.85
CA VAL A 155 14.19 4.77 26.06
C VAL A 155 15.65 5.09 26.41
N GLN A 156 16.47 4.09 26.68
CA GLN A 156 17.91 4.25 26.95
C GLN A 156 18.68 3.21 26.17
N ILE A 157 19.31 3.62 25.06
CA ILE A 157 20.06 2.72 24.19
C ILE A 157 21.47 3.27 23.92
N VAL A 158 22.49 2.47 24.21
CA VAL A 158 23.89 2.73 23.88
C VAL A 158 24.45 1.55 23.09
N GLY A 159 25.11 1.82 21.96
CA GLY A 159 25.87 0.80 21.22
C GLY A 159 26.77 1.32 20.11
N GLU A 160 27.21 0.43 19.20
CA GLU A 160 28.11 0.78 18.11
C GLU A 160 27.36 1.36 16.89
N SER A 161 26.50 0.58 16.24
CA SER A 161 25.88 1.00 14.97
C SER A 161 24.52 0.38 14.65
N TYR A 162 23.74 1.05 13.80
CA TYR A 162 22.37 0.65 13.43
C TYR A 162 21.47 0.57 14.67
N ILE A 163 21.07 1.73 15.20
CA ILE A 163 20.44 1.83 16.52
C ILE A 163 19.26 2.79 16.48
N ALA A 164 18.09 2.35 16.94
CA ALA A 164 16.94 3.23 17.16
C ALA A 164 16.00 2.70 18.25
N ALA A 165 15.02 3.50 18.69
CA ALA A 165 14.06 3.06 19.72
C ALA A 165 13.28 1.81 19.28
N VAL A 166 12.80 1.78 18.04
CA VAL A 166 11.92 0.71 17.55
C VAL A 166 12.68 -0.34 16.76
N SER A 167 13.45 0.03 15.74
CA SER A 167 14.18 -0.96 14.92
C SER A 167 15.62 -0.55 14.61
N GLY A 168 16.57 -1.42 14.95
CA GLY A 168 17.98 -1.20 14.66
C GLY A 168 18.32 -1.25 13.18
N SER A 169 17.72 -2.15 12.39
CA SER A 169 17.98 -2.24 10.94
C SER A 169 16.87 -2.97 10.19
N GLY A 170 16.88 -2.89 8.86
CA GLY A 170 15.85 -3.52 8.03
C GLY A 170 15.74 -2.95 6.62
N SER A 171 14.83 -3.52 5.84
CA SER A 171 14.49 -3.07 4.48
C SER A 171 13.01 -3.28 4.18
N GLY A 172 12.36 -2.35 3.48
CA GLY A 172 10.96 -2.50 3.01
C GLY A 172 9.87 -2.33 4.08
N VAL A 173 10.25 -2.00 5.32
CA VAL A 173 9.36 -1.88 6.48
C VAL A 173 8.56 -0.57 6.43
N THR A 174 7.33 -0.59 6.96
CA THR A 174 6.56 0.64 7.21
C THR A 174 6.29 0.80 8.71
N PHE A 175 6.73 1.94 9.26
CA PHE A 175 6.46 2.36 10.64
C PHE A 175 5.31 3.38 10.62
N GLU A 176 4.22 3.10 11.33
CA GLU A 176 3.02 3.97 11.31
C GLU A 176 2.53 4.32 12.72
N ASN A 177 2.21 5.58 12.98
CA ASN A 177 1.70 6.06 14.28
C ASN A 177 2.63 5.69 15.46
N ILE A 178 3.94 5.95 15.30
CA ILE A 178 4.97 5.70 16.32
C ILE A 178 5.32 6.99 17.03
N GLU A 179 5.24 7.04 18.37
CA GLU A 179 5.73 8.19 19.16
C GLU A 179 6.81 7.75 20.17
N VAL A 180 8.03 8.27 20.04
CA VAL A 180 9.04 8.20 21.10
C VAL A 180 8.89 9.44 21.98
N ILE A 181 8.26 9.27 23.14
CA ILE A 181 7.88 10.33 24.09
C ILE A 181 9.11 10.91 24.80
N SER A 182 10.08 10.06 25.14
CA SER A 182 11.31 10.47 25.84
C SER A 182 12.38 9.39 25.77
N GLY A 183 13.64 9.80 25.86
CA GLY A 183 14.78 8.90 25.93
C GLY A 183 16.10 9.50 25.44
N SER A 184 17.13 8.66 25.40
CA SER A 184 18.40 8.94 24.73
C SER A 184 18.87 7.70 23.97
N ILE A 185 19.35 7.92 22.75
CA ILE A 185 19.82 6.88 21.83
C ILE A 185 21.20 7.32 21.33
N ALA A 186 22.24 6.60 21.73
CA ALA A 186 23.62 6.96 21.47
C ALA A 186 24.42 5.82 20.83
N GLY A 187 25.33 6.17 19.93
CA GLY A 187 26.31 5.24 19.41
C GLY A 187 27.33 5.88 18.48
N THR A 188 27.98 5.06 17.66
CA THR A 188 29.04 5.53 16.75
C THR A 188 28.51 5.94 15.39
N SER A 189 27.68 5.11 14.75
CA SER A 189 27.24 5.38 13.37
C SER A 189 25.87 4.78 13.04
N ILE A 190 25.05 5.51 12.29
CA ILE A 190 23.69 5.08 11.89
C ILE A 190 22.81 4.93 13.13
N ILE A 191 22.44 6.07 13.68
CA ILE A 191 21.61 6.20 14.88
C ILE A 191 20.36 7.00 14.50
N SER A 192 19.18 6.54 14.90
CA SER A 192 17.91 7.17 14.55
C SER A 192 16.97 7.22 15.73
N GLY A 193 16.06 8.20 15.78
CA GLY A 193 15.06 8.27 16.86
C GLY A 193 14.12 7.05 16.86
N ILE A 194 13.60 6.67 15.68
CA ILE A 194 12.58 5.61 15.54
C ILE A 194 13.15 4.37 14.87
N SER A 195 13.78 4.51 13.71
CA SER A 195 14.22 3.36 12.91
C SER A 195 15.52 3.61 12.14
N SER A 196 16.47 2.69 12.20
CA SER A 196 17.67 2.71 11.35
C SER A 196 17.56 1.73 10.15
N CYS A 197 16.32 1.45 9.72
CA CYS A 197 16.01 0.71 8.49
C CYS A 197 16.15 1.57 7.21
N VAL A 198 16.18 0.89 6.06
CA VAL A 198 15.69 1.42 4.79
C VAL A 198 14.18 1.20 4.73
N GLY A 199 13.36 2.26 4.67
CA GLY A 199 11.92 2.06 4.70
C GLY A 199 11.07 3.31 4.81
N ASN A 200 9.82 3.11 5.21
CA ASN A 200 8.78 4.13 5.24
C ASN A 200 8.44 4.52 6.69
N ALA A 201 8.09 5.79 6.89
CA ALA A 201 7.53 6.27 8.16
C ALA A 201 6.31 7.17 7.91
N LYS A 202 5.26 6.98 8.70
CA LYS A 202 4.00 7.73 8.59
C LYS A 202 3.47 8.10 9.96
N ASN A 203 3.12 9.38 10.16
CA ASN A 203 2.59 9.88 11.44
C ASN A 203 3.55 9.59 12.63
N CYS A 204 4.87 9.68 12.41
CA CYS A 204 5.88 9.27 13.39
C CYS A 204 6.53 10.48 14.08
N ILE A 205 6.65 10.42 15.41
CA ILE A 205 7.14 11.51 16.26
C ILE A 205 8.32 11.04 17.11
N ASN A 206 9.44 11.76 17.06
CA ASN A 206 10.56 11.55 17.98
C ASN A 206 10.73 12.73 18.94
N ARG A 207 10.92 12.44 20.23
CA ARG A 207 11.29 13.39 21.29
C ARG A 207 12.51 12.94 22.09
N ALA A 208 13.14 11.81 21.73
CA ALA A 208 14.37 11.34 22.34
C ALA A 208 15.60 11.95 21.66
N ASP A 209 16.65 12.22 22.44
CA ASP A 209 17.90 12.75 21.89
C ASP A 209 18.68 11.65 21.15
N VAL A 210 19.19 11.98 19.97
CA VAL A 210 19.90 11.08 19.06
C VAL A 210 21.36 11.51 18.94
N THR A 211 22.31 10.63 19.25
CA THR A 211 23.75 10.93 19.24
C THR A 211 24.55 9.90 18.45
N ALA A 212 25.10 10.30 17.30
CA ALA A 212 26.06 9.52 16.53
C ALA A 212 27.45 10.15 16.63
N SER A 213 28.35 9.57 17.42
CA SER A 213 29.69 10.15 17.67
C SER A 213 30.56 10.29 16.41
N ARG A 214 30.23 9.57 15.33
CA ARG A 214 30.86 9.69 14.01
C ARG A 214 29.93 10.28 12.95
N MET A 215 28.93 9.55 12.43
CA MET A 215 28.12 9.98 11.27
C MET A 215 26.82 9.17 11.12
N TYR A 216 25.88 9.66 10.31
CA TYR A 216 24.52 9.13 10.13
C TYR A 216 23.68 9.27 11.42
N ALA A 217 22.99 10.39 11.53
CA ALA A 217 22.06 10.71 12.61
C ALA A 217 20.73 11.22 12.04
N ALA A 218 19.60 10.66 12.50
CA ALA A 218 18.28 11.06 12.04
C ALA A 218 17.27 11.15 13.19
N GLY A 219 16.39 12.15 13.19
CA GLY A 219 15.31 12.21 14.18
C GLY A 219 14.28 11.09 14.00
N ILE A 220 14.02 10.65 12.77
CA ILE A 220 13.00 9.62 12.47
C ILE A 220 13.65 8.36 11.88
N ILE A 221 14.21 8.46 10.66
CA ILE A 221 14.71 7.29 9.92
C ILE A 221 16.04 7.55 9.21
N ASP A 222 16.96 6.58 9.19
CA ASP A 222 18.24 6.75 8.49
C ASP A 222 18.04 6.94 6.97
N TYR A 223 17.39 5.97 6.33
CA TYR A 223 17.33 5.85 4.87
C TYR A 223 15.87 5.83 4.41
N ILE A 224 15.45 6.90 3.73
CA ILE A 224 14.07 7.10 3.31
C ILE A 224 13.67 6.25 2.08
N GLY A 225 12.47 5.67 2.16
CA GLY A 225 11.62 5.32 1.01
C GLY A 225 10.47 6.33 0.87
N LYS A 226 9.45 6.23 1.72
CA LYS A 226 8.36 7.22 1.83
C LYS A 226 8.18 7.67 3.27
N VAL A 227 8.44 8.95 3.56
CA VAL A 227 8.28 9.55 4.89
C VAL A 227 7.26 10.68 4.82
N SER A 228 6.19 10.55 5.60
CA SER A 228 5.05 11.47 5.60
C SER A 228 4.56 11.79 7.02
N ASN A 229 4.09 13.01 7.26
CA ASN A 229 3.47 13.41 8.53
C ASN A 229 4.38 13.18 9.76
N CYS A 230 5.71 13.35 9.63
CA CYS A 230 6.67 13.01 10.68
C CYS A 230 7.29 14.24 11.36
N SER A 231 7.50 14.17 12.68
CA SER A 231 8.02 15.29 13.50
C SER A 231 9.19 14.89 14.40
N ASN A 232 10.28 15.67 14.40
CA ASN A 232 11.37 15.51 15.37
C ASN A 232 11.47 16.69 16.33
N TYR A 233 11.45 16.42 17.63
CA TYR A 233 11.70 17.38 18.72
C TYR A 233 12.99 17.09 19.48
N GLY A 234 13.52 15.86 19.40
CA GLY A 234 14.75 15.48 20.09
C GLY A 234 15.99 16.15 19.47
N LYS A 235 16.98 16.46 20.30
CA LYS A 235 18.24 17.02 19.83
C LYS A 235 19.01 15.95 19.04
N ILE A 236 19.58 16.33 17.91
CA ILE A 236 20.43 15.47 17.09
C ILE A 236 21.88 15.92 17.25
N THR A 237 22.77 14.99 17.57
CA THR A 237 24.21 15.24 17.66
C THR A 237 24.94 14.29 16.72
N ALA A 238 25.80 14.82 15.84
CA ALA A 238 26.64 14.03 14.94
C ALA A 238 28.12 14.44 15.04
N GLY A 239 29.02 13.50 14.74
CA GLY A 239 30.45 13.78 14.64
C GLY A 239 30.79 14.66 13.43
N THR A 240 30.87 14.06 12.25
CA THR A 240 31.32 14.66 10.99
C THR A 240 30.19 14.93 9.98
N GLY A 241 28.91 14.78 10.36
CA GLY A 241 27.76 15.02 9.47
C GLY A 241 26.98 13.76 9.06
N LEU A 242 26.33 13.82 7.89
CA LEU A 242 25.22 12.92 7.51
C LEU A 242 24.13 12.97 8.56
N ALA A 243 23.58 14.18 8.77
CA ALA A 243 22.60 14.45 9.81
C ALA A 243 21.39 15.17 9.23
N GLY A 244 20.19 14.71 9.60
CA GLY A 244 18.96 15.40 9.25
C GLY A 244 17.91 15.31 10.34
N GLY A 245 17.15 16.40 10.52
CA GLY A 245 16.08 16.47 11.52
C GLY A 245 15.08 15.31 11.42
N ILE A 246 14.81 14.83 10.21
CA ILE A 246 13.90 13.71 9.96
C ILE A 246 14.68 12.52 9.39
N VAL A 247 15.54 12.78 8.38
CA VAL A 247 16.18 11.74 7.56
C VAL A 247 17.67 12.02 7.37
N SER A 248 18.54 11.01 7.52
CA SER A 248 19.98 11.20 7.27
C SER A 248 20.30 11.21 5.76
N ARG A 249 19.71 10.28 4.98
CA ARG A 249 19.94 10.10 3.54
C ARG A 249 18.73 9.51 2.79
N GLY A 250 18.69 9.65 1.47
CA GLY A 250 17.71 9.00 0.59
C GLY A 250 18.28 8.62 -0.77
N ASP A 251 17.60 7.70 -1.47
CA ASP A 251 17.88 7.20 -2.83
C ASP A 251 16.56 6.74 -3.48
N GLY A 252 16.52 6.58 -4.81
CA GLY A 252 15.48 5.82 -5.53
C GLY A 252 14.07 6.41 -5.55
N PHE A 253 13.92 7.68 -5.97
CA PHE A 253 12.62 8.39 -6.06
C PHE A 253 11.87 8.45 -4.72
N ALA A 254 12.62 8.51 -3.62
CA ALA A 254 12.09 8.61 -2.27
C ALA A 254 11.33 9.94 -2.04
N LYS A 255 10.30 9.91 -1.17
CA LYS A 255 9.41 11.07 -0.94
C LYS A 255 9.37 11.50 0.52
N LEU A 256 9.76 12.75 0.79
CA LEU A 256 9.64 13.42 2.08
C LEU A 256 8.55 14.50 2.01
N THR A 257 7.40 14.24 2.63
CA THR A 257 6.21 15.10 2.55
C THR A 257 5.68 15.44 3.93
N ASP A 258 5.18 16.66 4.15
CA ASP A 258 4.52 17.04 5.41
C ASP A 258 5.34 16.68 6.67
N CYS A 259 6.60 17.13 6.74
CA CYS A 259 7.50 16.78 7.84
C CYS A 259 8.10 18.03 8.53
N ALA A 260 8.35 17.92 9.84
CA ALA A 260 8.68 19.04 10.71
C ALA A 260 9.85 18.75 11.67
N ASN A 261 10.94 19.51 11.59
CA ASN A 261 12.01 19.43 12.61
C ASN A 261 11.96 20.64 13.55
N TYR A 262 11.84 20.38 14.85
CA TYR A 262 11.90 21.33 15.94
C TYR A 262 13.18 21.17 16.78
N GLY A 263 13.82 19.99 16.72
CA GLY A 263 15.04 19.69 17.47
C GLY A 263 16.28 20.36 16.87
N ASP A 264 17.16 20.89 17.72
CA ASP A 264 18.45 21.41 17.27
C ASP A 264 19.38 20.28 16.79
N ILE A 265 20.21 20.58 15.78
CA ILE A 265 21.20 19.66 15.21
C ILE A 265 22.61 20.20 15.55
N GLU A 266 23.45 19.41 16.19
CA GLU A 266 24.83 19.78 16.55
C GLU A 266 25.86 18.87 15.85
N ILE A 267 26.76 19.47 15.08
CA ILE A 267 27.87 18.80 14.42
C ILE A 267 29.17 19.13 15.16
N THR A 268 29.70 18.14 15.87
CA THR A 268 30.74 18.33 16.89
C THR A 268 32.17 18.39 16.33
N GLN A 269 32.37 17.90 15.09
CA GLN A 269 33.63 17.94 14.35
C GLN A 269 33.45 18.74 13.04
N PRO A 270 34.52 19.04 12.28
CA PRO A 270 34.37 19.55 10.92
C PRO A 270 33.54 18.57 10.07
N VAL A 271 32.65 19.12 9.22
CA VAL A 271 31.83 18.31 8.33
C VAL A 271 32.73 17.57 7.34
N GLY A 272 32.61 16.25 7.27
CA GLY A 272 33.41 15.40 6.40
C GLY A 272 33.01 15.53 4.93
N ASN A 273 33.88 15.10 4.03
CA ASN A 273 33.55 15.04 2.60
C ASN A 273 32.29 14.21 2.38
N ASP A 274 31.42 14.68 1.48
CA ASP A 274 30.12 14.09 1.13
C ASP A 274 29.16 13.89 2.33
N CYS A 275 29.47 14.46 3.50
CA CYS A 275 28.68 14.29 4.72
C CYS A 275 27.60 15.36 4.88
N GLY A 276 26.62 15.41 3.97
CA GLY A 276 25.53 16.40 3.96
C GLY A 276 24.80 16.57 5.30
N VAL A 277 24.41 17.80 5.63
CA VAL A 277 23.64 18.13 6.84
C VAL A 277 22.47 19.04 6.48
N GLY A 278 21.25 18.66 6.88
CA GLY A 278 20.05 19.43 6.63
C GLY A 278 19.17 19.57 7.87
N GLY A 279 18.39 20.65 7.99
CA GLY A 279 17.37 20.74 9.04
C GLY A 279 16.32 19.63 8.97
N LEU A 280 16.10 19.03 7.79
CA LEU A 280 15.23 17.86 7.59
C LEU A 280 15.97 16.66 7.02
N LEU A 281 16.74 16.86 5.94
CA LEU A 281 17.36 15.80 5.14
C LEU A 281 18.85 16.06 4.94
N GLY A 282 19.71 15.16 5.42
CA GLY A 282 21.17 15.30 5.33
C GLY A 282 21.70 15.22 3.90
N PHE A 283 21.54 14.07 3.23
CA PHE A 283 22.07 13.81 1.89
C PHE A 283 20.99 13.24 0.96
N PRO A 284 20.39 14.04 0.07
CA PRO A 284 19.44 13.55 -0.94
C PRO A 284 20.16 12.87 -2.11
N TRP A 285 19.60 11.78 -2.61
CA TRP A 285 19.88 11.20 -3.92
C TRP A 285 18.52 10.80 -4.52
N TYR A 286 18.15 11.33 -5.69
CA TYR A 286 16.81 11.17 -6.27
C TYR A 286 15.64 11.32 -5.28
N VAL A 287 15.62 12.38 -4.45
CA VAL A 287 14.54 12.62 -3.46
C VAL A 287 13.56 13.72 -3.93
N GLU A 288 12.26 13.47 -3.75
CA GLU A 288 11.21 14.50 -3.78
C GLU A 288 10.98 15.07 -2.37
N ILE A 289 10.91 16.40 -2.24
CA ILE A 289 10.53 17.07 -0.98
C ILE A 289 9.30 17.98 -1.18
N SER A 290 8.35 17.94 -0.25
CA SER A 290 7.13 18.76 -0.34
C SER A 290 6.50 19.14 1.00
N ASN A 291 6.01 20.36 1.11
CA ASN A 291 5.22 20.86 2.25
C ASN A 291 5.86 20.63 3.64
N CYS A 292 7.16 20.89 3.79
CA CYS A 292 7.93 20.60 5.01
C CYS A 292 8.50 21.86 5.68
N ALA A 293 8.83 21.77 6.97
CA ALA A 293 9.33 22.92 7.74
C ALA A 293 10.47 22.58 8.73
N ASN A 294 11.51 23.43 8.77
CA ASN A 294 12.55 23.38 9.80
C ASN A 294 12.46 24.58 10.77
N PHE A 295 12.40 24.30 12.06
CA PHE A 295 12.36 25.27 13.15
C PHE A 295 13.56 25.15 14.10
N GLY A 296 14.25 23.99 14.11
CA GLY A 296 15.46 23.74 14.89
C GLY A 296 16.71 24.40 14.27
N ASN A 297 17.66 24.79 15.11
CA ASN A 297 18.92 25.41 14.67
C ASN A 297 19.97 24.34 14.33
N ILE A 298 20.96 24.72 13.51
CA ILE A 298 22.09 23.86 13.15
C ILE A 298 23.38 24.48 13.70
N TYR A 299 24.09 23.76 14.57
CA TYR A 299 25.34 24.18 15.19
C TYR A 299 26.51 23.44 14.54
N LEU A 300 27.48 24.18 14.02
CA LEU A 300 28.65 23.67 13.31
C LEU A 300 29.95 24.05 14.01
N LYS A 301 30.89 23.11 14.06
CA LYS A 301 32.25 23.37 14.54
C LYS A 301 33.05 24.29 13.61
N ALA A 302 32.81 24.20 12.31
CA ALA A 302 33.45 24.99 11.25
C ALA A 302 32.47 25.18 10.07
N GLN A 303 32.68 26.21 9.25
CA GLN A 303 31.87 26.47 8.06
C GLN A 303 32.02 25.34 7.03
N SER A 304 30.94 24.98 6.33
CA SER A 304 30.95 23.93 5.31
C SER A 304 29.90 24.19 4.22
N GLU A 305 30.28 23.91 2.97
CA GLU A 305 29.39 23.92 1.79
C GLU A 305 28.60 22.61 1.65
N LEU A 306 28.41 21.84 2.73
CA LEU A 306 27.61 20.62 2.77
C LEU A 306 26.37 20.75 3.68
N VAL A 307 26.14 21.94 4.25
CA VAL A 307 25.09 22.20 5.24
C VAL A 307 24.04 23.17 4.68
N GLY A 308 22.77 22.80 4.72
CA GLY A 308 21.63 23.67 4.41
C GLY A 308 20.57 23.66 5.51
N VAL A 309 19.75 24.71 5.60
CA VAL A 309 18.74 24.82 6.68
C VAL A 309 17.56 23.86 6.54
N ILE A 310 17.26 23.37 5.34
CA ILE A 310 16.24 22.32 5.12
C ILE A 310 16.90 21.04 4.62
N VAL A 311 17.65 21.13 3.52
CA VAL A 311 18.32 19.99 2.88
C VAL A 311 19.80 20.29 2.75
N GLY A 312 20.66 19.32 3.08
CA GLY A 312 22.09 19.40 2.80
C GLY A 312 22.41 19.15 1.32
N LYS A 313 23.69 18.94 1.00
CA LYS A 313 24.14 18.75 -0.38
C LYS A 313 23.81 17.37 -0.92
N GLY A 314 23.29 17.31 -2.15
CA GLY A 314 23.01 16.09 -2.91
C GLY A 314 22.17 16.35 -4.16
N LEU A 315 21.44 15.34 -4.65
CA LEU A 315 20.57 15.39 -5.82
C LEU A 315 19.08 15.34 -5.41
N LEU A 316 18.34 16.41 -5.70
CA LEU A 316 16.86 16.42 -5.62
C LEU A 316 16.27 16.21 -7.02
N VAL A 317 15.18 15.45 -7.10
CA VAL A 317 14.38 15.34 -8.34
C VAL A 317 13.26 16.39 -8.38
N LYS A 318 12.70 16.74 -7.21
CA LYS A 318 11.58 17.69 -7.12
C LYS A 318 11.52 18.39 -5.78
N ALA A 319 11.16 19.67 -5.80
CA ALA A 319 10.69 20.41 -4.63
C ALA A 319 9.35 21.08 -4.97
N SER A 320 8.36 21.00 -4.07
CA SER A 320 7.01 21.55 -4.30
C SER A 320 6.28 21.90 -2.99
N GLY A 321 5.14 22.62 -3.09
CA GLY A 321 4.39 23.08 -1.91
C GLY A 321 5.15 24.12 -1.10
N ILE A 322 4.95 24.17 0.22
CA ILE A 322 5.69 25.08 1.10
C ILE A 322 7.00 24.43 1.58
N LEU A 323 8.11 25.17 1.55
CA LEU A 323 9.34 24.81 2.27
C LEU A 323 9.71 25.93 3.24
N ALA A 324 9.39 25.74 4.52
CA ALA A 324 9.53 26.77 5.52
C ALA A 324 10.79 26.58 6.39
N ASN A 325 11.48 27.67 6.73
CA ASN A 325 12.55 27.65 7.71
C ASN A 325 12.52 28.84 8.67
N THR A 326 12.71 28.58 9.97
CA THR A 326 13.07 29.59 10.97
C THR A 326 14.29 29.20 11.81
N GLY A 327 14.93 28.07 11.51
CA GLY A 327 16.18 27.64 12.15
C GLY A 327 17.37 28.43 11.61
N ASN A 328 18.31 28.79 12.49
CA ASN A 328 19.56 29.46 12.11
C ASN A 328 20.71 28.46 12.01
N ILE A 329 21.70 28.74 11.17
CA ILE A 329 23.01 28.07 11.26
C ILE A 329 23.92 28.89 12.17
N TYR A 330 24.61 28.22 13.09
CA TYR A 330 25.66 28.79 13.92
C TYR A 330 27.01 28.14 13.59
N VAL A 331 28.03 28.93 13.27
CA VAL A 331 29.41 28.46 13.10
C VAL A 331 30.24 28.96 14.27
N GLY A 332 30.80 28.05 15.07
CA GLY A 332 31.58 28.41 16.26
C GLY A 332 30.81 29.28 17.27
N GLY A 333 29.48 29.13 17.32
CA GLY A 333 28.58 29.95 18.16
C GLY A 333 28.09 31.26 17.51
N THR A 334 28.55 31.61 16.31
CA THR A 334 28.12 32.83 15.59
C THR A 334 27.03 32.51 14.58
N ALA A 335 25.86 33.15 14.68
CA ALA A 335 24.78 32.99 13.72
C ALA A 335 25.19 33.47 12.32
N GLN A 336 24.80 32.70 11.29
CA GLN A 336 25.03 33.02 9.88
C GLN A 336 23.77 33.69 9.31
N THR A 337 23.92 34.86 8.67
CA THR A 337 22.78 35.66 8.18
C THR A 337 22.34 35.29 6.76
N ASP A 338 23.26 34.79 5.94
CA ASP A 338 23.09 34.66 4.48
C ASP A 338 22.93 33.19 4.06
N VAL A 339 22.14 32.43 4.81
CA VAL A 339 21.92 31.00 4.53
C VAL A 339 20.67 30.81 3.66
N PRO A 340 20.80 30.24 2.44
CA PRO A 340 19.65 30.01 1.58
C PRO A 340 18.81 28.82 2.09
N VAL A 341 17.49 28.92 1.92
CA VAL A 341 16.52 27.89 2.37
C VAL A 341 16.81 26.51 1.76
N LEU A 342 17.17 26.50 0.47
CA LEU A 342 17.75 25.37 -0.23
C LEU A 342 19.22 25.65 -0.53
N GLN A 343 20.08 24.65 -0.32
CA GLN A 343 21.52 24.85 -0.34
C GLN A 343 22.09 25.06 -1.76
N SER A 344 23.12 25.91 -1.89
CA SER A 344 24.00 25.90 -3.04
C SER A 344 24.70 24.53 -3.17
N GLY A 345 24.77 24.00 -4.40
CA GLY A 345 25.36 22.69 -4.67
C GLY A 345 24.37 21.51 -4.64
N ILE A 346 23.07 21.76 -4.46
CA ILE A 346 22.02 20.82 -4.85
C ILE A 346 22.04 20.68 -6.38
N SER A 347 22.17 19.46 -6.88
CA SER A 347 21.93 19.13 -8.28
C SER A 347 20.45 18.79 -8.51
N TRP A 348 20.01 18.95 -9.76
CA TRP A 348 18.69 18.54 -10.25
C TRP A 348 18.87 17.55 -11.41
N GLU A 349 18.02 16.53 -11.48
CA GLU A 349 18.05 15.51 -12.53
C GLU A 349 18.01 16.14 -13.93
N ASP A 350 18.87 15.69 -14.85
CA ASP A 350 19.06 16.27 -16.21
C ASP A 350 19.34 17.79 -16.28
N ASN A 351 19.65 18.46 -15.16
CA ASN A 351 19.55 19.93 -15.01
C ASN A 351 18.13 20.50 -15.22
N LYS A 352 17.09 19.66 -15.24
CA LYS A 352 15.68 20.06 -15.25
C LYS A 352 15.28 20.45 -13.83
N VAL A 353 15.23 21.76 -13.56
CA VAL A 353 14.82 22.29 -12.25
C VAL A 353 13.30 22.14 -12.08
N ASN A 354 12.86 20.99 -11.56
CA ASN A 354 11.47 20.78 -11.12
C ASN A 354 11.27 21.32 -9.69
N ASN A 355 11.60 22.59 -9.49
CA ASN A 355 11.41 23.31 -8.23
C ASN A 355 10.22 24.27 -8.36
N THR A 356 9.10 23.86 -7.78
CA THR A 356 7.86 24.64 -7.63
C THR A 356 7.59 25.00 -6.17
N ALA A 357 8.58 24.81 -5.27
CA ALA A 357 8.42 25.07 -3.85
C ALA A 357 8.43 26.58 -3.54
N ASN A 358 7.42 27.02 -2.80
CA ASN A 358 7.40 28.34 -2.17
C ASN A 358 8.26 28.29 -0.89
N CYS A 359 9.49 28.81 -0.98
CA CYS A 359 10.44 28.83 0.13
C CYS A 359 10.15 30.02 1.06
N LEU A 360 9.75 29.74 2.31
CA LEU A 360 9.31 30.76 3.28
C LEU A 360 10.26 30.88 4.47
N THR A 361 10.62 32.11 4.83
CA THR A 361 11.31 32.46 6.09
C THR A 361 10.41 33.37 6.93
N PRO A 362 9.40 32.82 7.63
CA PRO A 362 8.36 33.61 8.28
C PRO A 362 8.86 34.35 9.52
N THR A 363 8.28 35.52 9.76
CA THR A 363 8.55 36.33 10.96
C THR A 363 7.93 35.70 12.21
N ALA A 364 8.38 36.14 13.40
CA ALA A 364 7.77 35.73 14.67
C ALA A 364 6.26 36.08 14.75
N GLU A 365 5.82 37.14 14.08
CA GLU A 365 4.41 37.52 13.96
C GLU A 365 3.64 36.56 13.04
N GLN A 366 4.22 36.16 11.91
CA GLN A 366 3.64 35.16 11.00
C GLN A 366 3.57 33.75 11.60
N LEU A 367 4.48 33.41 12.53
CA LEU A 367 4.38 32.19 13.34
C LEU A 367 3.25 32.27 14.37
N THR A 368 3.21 33.35 15.16
CA THR A 368 2.27 33.47 16.31
C THR A 368 0.83 33.78 15.89
N SER A 369 0.61 34.37 14.73
CA SER A 369 -0.72 34.60 14.14
C SER A 369 -1.34 33.34 13.50
N GLY A 370 -0.56 32.28 13.29
CA GLY A 370 -1.01 31.10 12.54
C GLY A 370 -0.87 31.20 11.02
N TRP A 371 -0.33 32.30 10.48
CA TRP A 371 -0.18 32.49 9.04
C TRP A 371 0.62 31.37 8.36
N LEU A 372 1.77 30.95 8.94
CA LEU A 372 2.56 29.86 8.35
C LEU A 372 1.77 28.54 8.32
N THR A 373 1.07 28.23 9.41
CA THR A 373 0.24 27.03 9.53
C THR A 373 -0.88 27.03 8.49
N TRP A 374 -1.49 28.19 8.23
CA TRP A 374 -2.48 28.33 7.16
C TRP A 374 -1.87 28.01 5.78
N GLN A 375 -0.69 28.56 5.45
CA GLN A 375 -0.02 28.26 4.17
C GLN A 375 0.27 26.75 4.01
N LEU A 376 0.74 26.09 5.07
CA LEU A 376 0.99 24.64 5.09
C LEU A 376 -0.31 23.84 4.96
N GLN A 377 -1.38 24.22 5.66
CA GLN A 377 -2.71 23.60 5.57
C GLN A 377 -3.28 23.61 4.15
N GLN A 378 -3.21 24.76 3.45
CA GLN A 378 -3.78 24.89 2.10
C GLN A 378 -3.04 24.05 1.04
N ASN A 379 -1.84 23.53 1.36
CA ASN A 379 -1.06 22.67 0.48
C ASN A 379 -1.29 21.16 0.74
N CYS A 380 -2.19 20.79 1.66
CA CYS A 380 -2.54 19.41 1.96
C CYS A 380 -3.92 19.04 1.42
N SER A 381 -4.09 17.81 0.91
CA SER A 381 -5.39 17.24 0.55
C SER A 381 -6.20 16.73 1.75
N THR A 382 -5.55 16.55 2.90
CA THR A 382 -6.14 16.19 4.19
C THR A 382 -5.57 17.08 5.28
N GLN A 383 -6.27 17.26 6.40
CA GLN A 383 -5.86 18.20 7.44
C GLN A 383 -4.67 17.68 8.25
N THR A 384 -3.45 17.91 7.74
CA THR A 384 -2.18 17.43 8.33
C THR A 384 -1.56 18.42 9.31
N TRP A 385 -1.46 19.70 8.93
CA TRP A 385 -0.83 20.75 9.75
C TRP A 385 -1.87 21.52 10.56
N GLY A 386 -1.55 21.89 11.79
CA GLY A 386 -2.38 22.75 12.62
C GLY A 386 -1.57 23.49 13.69
N GLN A 387 -2.19 24.40 14.43
CA GLN A 387 -1.55 25.19 15.48
C GLN A 387 -2.61 25.76 16.43
N ASN A 388 -2.49 25.49 17.72
CA ASN A 388 -3.28 26.17 18.74
C ASN A 388 -2.76 27.60 18.95
N ILE A 389 -3.43 28.58 18.35
CA ILE A 389 -3.15 30.03 18.54
C ILE A 389 -4.16 30.70 19.47
N SER A 390 -5.25 30.00 19.81
CA SER A 390 -6.42 30.60 20.48
C SER A 390 -6.43 30.38 21.99
N THR A 391 -5.96 29.22 22.47
CA THR A 391 -6.01 28.83 23.90
C THR A 391 -4.60 28.66 24.48
N ASP A 392 -4.39 29.02 25.74
CA ASP A 392 -3.09 28.83 26.39
C ASP A 392 -2.96 27.40 26.98
N PRO A 393 -1.78 26.74 26.86
CA PRO A 393 -0.57 27.22 26.21
C PRO A 393 -0.66 27.15 24.68
N LYS A 394 -0.27 28.24 24.00
CA LYS A 394 -0.26 28.34 22.54
C LYS A 394 0.95 27.62 21.93
N ASP A 395 0.73 27.03 20.77
CA ASP A 395 1.79 26.44 19.95
C ASP A 395 2.66 27.55 19.33
N LYS A 396 3.97 27.48 19.55
CA LYS A 396 4.95 28.44 19.01
C LYS A 396 5.14 28.32 17.48
N TYR A 397 4.86 27.15 16.93
CA TYR A 397 5.11 26.75 15.54
C TYR A 397 3.92 25.93 15.02
N PRO A 398 3.74 25.78 13.69
CA PRO A 398 2.89 24.73 13.13
C PRO A 398 3.27 23.35 13.67
N VAL A 399 2.29 22.50 13.91
CA VAL A 399 2.42 21.13 14.44
C VAL A 399 1.62 20.15 13.57
N ILE A 400 2.21 18.99 13.28
CA ILE A 400 1.53 17.90 12.56
C ILE A 400 0.50 17.25 13.50
N GLY A 401 -0.74 17.12 13.04
CA GLY A 401 -1.89 16.71 13.86
C GLY A 401 -2.36 17.81 14.84
N GLY A 402 -1.91 19.06 14.66
CA GLY A 402 -2.28 20.19 15.50
C GLY A 402 -3.72 20.68 15.28
N SER A 403 -4.15 21.64 16.11
CA SER A 403 -5.48 22.24 16.02
C SER A 403 -5.70 22.98 14.70
N VAL A 404 -6.82 22.71 14.01
CA VAL A 404 -7.15 23.34 12.73
C VAL A 404 -7.21 24.86 12.85
N LEU A 405 -6.68 25.58 11.86
CA LEU A 405 -6.91 27.00 11.67
C LEU A 405 -7.97 27.29 10.60
N TYR A 406 -8.75 28.33 10.87
CA TYR A 406 -9.76 28.90 9.98
C TYR A 406 -9.40 30.36 9.69
N ALA A 407 -9.45 30.75 8.41
CA ALA A 407 -9.28 32.14 8.00
C ALA A 407 -10.56 32.96 8.21
N ALA A 408 -10.42 34.23 8.58
CA ALA A 408 -11.55 35.16 8.64
C ALA A 408 -12.15 35.39 7.24
N GLY A 409 -13.48 35.36 7.13
CA GLY A 409 -14.19 35.76 5.91
C GLY A 409 -15.43 34.91 5.58
N PRO A 410 -16.09 35.16 4.44
CA PRO A 410 -17.16 34.30 3.92
C PRO A 410 -16.59 32.96 3.45
N CYS A 411 -17.36 31.88 3.58
CA CYS A 411 -16.94 30.53 3.20
C CYS A 411 -16.67 30.30 1.70
N THR A 412 -16.96 31.29 0.86
CA THR A 412 -16.67 31.34 -0.59
C THR A 412 -15.59 32.37 -0.94
N GLY A 413 -14.96 32.99 0.06
CA GLY A 413 -13.89 33.96 -0.15
C GLY A 413 -12.59 33.31 -0.61
N ASP A 414 -11.83 34.01 -1.45
CA ASP A 414 -10.42 33.67 -1.68
C ASP A 414 -9.63 33.99 -0.40
N HIS A 415 -9.25 32.93 0.32
CA HIS A 415 -8.48 33.01 1.56
C HIS A 415 -6.96 32.90 1.35
N SER A 416 -6.45 32.94 0.11
CA SER A 416 -5.01 32.92 -0.19
C SER A 416 -4.27 34.10 0.45
N ALA A 417 -4.91 35.27 0.48
CA ALA A 417 -4.41 36.51 1.06
C ALA A 417 -4.86 36.75 2.52
N ALA A 418 -5.37 35.73 3.21
CA ALA A 418 -5.82 35.87 4.60
C ALA A 418 -4.68 36.27 5.57
N THR A 419 -4.99 37.14 6.52
CA THR A 419 -4.05 37.65 7.54
C THR A 419 -4.57 37.51 8.97
N SER A 420 -5.76 36.95 9.16
CA SER A 420 -6.41 36.77 10.45
C SER A 420 -6.98 35.36 10.54
N PHE A 421 -6.64 34.65 11.62
CA PHE A 421 -6.92 33.23 11.80
C PHE A 421 -7.47 32.93 13.20
N SER A 422 -8.18 31.81 13.35
CA SER A 422 -8.67 31.30 14.63
C SER A 422 -8.75 29.77 14.63
N ASN A 423 -8.78 29.16 15.81
CA ASN A 423 -9.14 27.73 15.96
C ASN A 423 -10.66 27.51 16.08
N ASN A 424 -11.47 28.57 16.08
CA ASN A 424 -12.93 28.46 16.12
C ASN A 424 -13.49 28.36 14.67
N PRO A 425 -14.24 27.31 14.29
CA PRO A 425 -14.84 27.20 12.95
C PRO A 425 -15.81 28.35 12.63
N SER A 426 -16.52 28.89 13.62
CA SER A 426 -17.43 30.05 13.46
C SER A 426 -16.72 31.36 13.10
N PHE A 427 -15.38 31.35 12.95
CA PHE A 427 -14.59 32.46 12.40
C PHE A 427 -14.73 32.56 10.87
N VAL A 428 -15.17 31.47 10.21
CA VAL A 428 -15.71 31.49 8.85
C VAL A 428 -17.20 31.83 8.93
N SER A 429 -17.61 32.85 8.19
CA SER A 429 -19.03 33.24 8.09
C SER A 429 -19.76 32.42 7.03
N HIS A 430 -20.91 31.88 7.42
CA HIS A 430 -21.79 31.06 6.60
C HIS A 430 -23.21 31.64 6.60
N ASN A 431 -23.91 31.56 5.46
CA ASN A 431 -25.32 31.90 5.36
C ASN A 431 -26.16 30.62 5.57
N LEU A 432 -26.61 30.38 6.81
CA LEU A 432 -27.26 29.13 7.21
C LEU A 432 -28.78 29.17 7.03
N THR A 433 -29.34 28.10 6.45
CA THR A 433 -30.78 27.80 6.38
C THR A 433 -31.09 26.61 7.29
N HIS A 434 -32.10 26.72 8.14
CA HIS A 434 -32.55 25.66 9.06
C HIS A 434 -33.53 24.68 8.37
N HIS A 435 -33.47 23.41 8.77
CA HIS A 435 -34.35 22.32 8.30
C HIS A 435 -34.81 21.48 9.50
N ASP A 436 -36.13 21.33 9.66
CA ASP A 436 -36.74 20.50 10.69
C ASP A 436 -36.48 18.99 10.46
N ALA A 437 -36.43 18.22 11.56
CA ALA A 437 -36.30 16.76 11.50
C ALA A 437 -37.53 16.05 10.87
N VAL A 438 -37.29 15.02 10.06
CA VAL A 438 -38.32 14.15 9.48
C VAL A 438 -38.27 12.77 10.12
N PRO A 439 -39.31 12.28 10.81
CA PRO A 439 -39.29 10.98 11.48
C PRO A 439 -39.13 9.78 10.53
N ALA A 440 -38.33 8.79 10.94
CA ALA A 440 -38.16 7.52 10.23
C ALA A 440 -39.41 6.63 10.31
N THR A 441 -39.58 5.75 9.32
CA THR A 441 -40.71 4.79 9.24
C THR A 441 -40.22 3.33 9.32
N CYS A 442 -41.10 2.35 9.10
CA CYS A 442 -40.71 0.93 9.10
C CYS A 442 -39.84 0.52 7.89
N VAL A 443 -39.93 1.26 6.78
CA VAL A 443 -39.36 0.88 5.47
C VAL A 443 -38.56 1.99 4.78
N ALA A 444 -38.61 3.21 5.30
CA ALA A 444 -37.89 4.36 4.79
C ALA A 444 -37.26 5.13 5.96
N ASP A 445 -36.01 5.53 5.75
CA ASP A 445 -35.26 6.37 6.68
C ASP A 445 -35.89 7.77 6.80
N GLY A 446 -35.65 8.43 7.93
CA GLY A 446 -35.95 9.84 8.17
C GLY A 446 -34.69 10.72 8.15
N THR A 447 -34.83 11.98 8.54
CA THR A 447 -33.72 12.93 8.67
C THR A 447 -33.69 13.56 10.07
N ILE A 448 -32.48 13.81 10.59
CA ILE A 448 -32.30 14.65 11.78
C ILE A 448 -32.60 16.13 11.48
N GLU A 449 -32.64 16.97 12.51
CA GLU A 449 -32.65 18.43 12.40
C GLU A 449 -31.25 18.93 12.01
N TYR A 450 -31.16 19.90 11.08
CA TYR A 450 -29.87 20.43 10.62
C TYR A 450 -29.96 21.85 10.04
N TRP A 451 -28.81 22.48 9.90
CA TRP A 451 -28.59 23.75 9.20
C TRP A 451 -27.72 23.50 7.97
N SER A 452 -27.97 24.18 6.86
CA SER A 452 -27.20 24.06 5.62
C SER A 452 -26.75 25.42 5.07
N CYS A 453 -25.54 25.52 4.55
CA CYS A 453 -25.06 26.70 3.84
C CYS A 453 -25.25 26.53 2.33
N SER A 454 -26.03 27.40 1.69
CA SER A 454 -26.22 27.41 0.23
C SER A 454 -24.92 27.59 -0.55
N ASP A 455 -23.98 28.32 0.05
CA ASP A 455 -22.83 28.86 -0.67
C ASP A 455 -21.66 27.86 -0.76
N CYS A 456 -21.61 26.91 0.18
CA CYS A 456 -20.55 25.88 0.24
C CYS A 456 -21.07 24.44 0.43
N GLY A 457 -22.38 24.22 0.43
CA GLY A 457 -23.03 22.89 0.54
C GLY A 457 -22.88 22.15 1.87
N LYS A 458 -22.11 22.68 2.82
CA LYS A 458 -21.89 22.07 4.14
C LYS A 458 -23.16 22.10 5.00
N GLN A 459 -23.22 21.18 5.96
CA GLN A 459 -24.35 20.96 6.86
C GLN A 459 -23.85 20.89 8.31
N TRP A 460 -24.67 21.31 9.26
CA TRP A 460 -24.37 21.34 10.70
C TRP A 460 -25.55 20.88 11.54
N SER A 461 -25.27 20.31 12.72
CA SER A 461 -26.29 19.96 13.71
C SER A 461 -26.64 21.09 14.68
N ASP A 462 -26.14 22.32 14.45
CA ASP A 462 -26.39 23.48 15.30
C ASP A 462 -26.39 24.81 14.52
N GLU A 463 -27.07 25.83 15.05
CA GLU A 463 -27.18 27.17 14.47
C GLU A 463 -25.88 27.99 14.49
N SER A 464 -24.89 27.62 15.31
CA SER A 464 -23.62 28.34 15.47
C SER A 464 -22.54 27.93 14.47
N GLY A 465 -22.82 26.91 13.65
CA GLY A 465 -21.92 26.40 12.63
C GLY A 465 -20.69 25.68 13.19
N GLN A 466 -20.77 25.12 14.42
CA GLN A 466 -19.62 24.45 15.04
C GLN A 466 -19.53 22.96 14.69
N HIS A 467 -20.64 22.23 14.70
CA HIS A 467 -20.65 20.78 14.52
C HIS A 467 -21.12 20.41 13.12
N ILE A 468 -20.17 20.23 12.19
CA ILE A 468 -20.47 19.75 10.83
C ILE A 468 -21.03 18.33 10.91
N VAL A 469 -22.08 18.06 10.14
CA VAL A 469 -22.66 16.73 9.96
C VAL A 469 -22.58 16.30 8.49
N THR A 470 -22.32 15.00 8.26
CA THR A 470 -22.20 14.40 6.91
C THR A 470 -23.21 13.30 6.65
N ASP A 471 -23.82 12.74 7.70
CA ASP A 471 -24.92 11.79 7.60
C ASP A 471 -26.12 12.36 8.38
N LEU A 472 -27.18 12.69 7.65
CA LEU A 472 -28.45 13.19 8.20
C LEU A 472 -29.43 12.04 8.53
N THR A 473 -29.08 10.80 8.22
CA THR A 473 -30.02 9.68 8.14
C THR A 473 -30.45 9.16 9.51
N ALA A 474 -31.74 9.25 9.81
CA ALA A 474 -32.37 8.53 10.91
C ALA A 474 -32.88 7.18 10.37
N LYS A 475 -32.17 6.07 10.62
CA LYS A 475 -32.49 4.79 9.96
C LYS A 475 -33.89 4.24 10.23
N ALA A 476 -34.45 3.57 9.23
CA ALA A 476 -35.73 2.91 9.26
C ALA A 476 -35.83 1.92 10.44
N LEU A 477 -36.99 1.95 11.10
CA LEU A 477 -37.22 1.25 12.37
C LEU A 477 -37.28 -0.28 12.23
N GLY A 478 -37.44 -0.79 11.01
CA GLY A 478 -37.64 -2.20 10.71
C GLY A 478 -39.04 -2.71 11.06
N HIS A 479 -39.36 -3.89 10.51
CA HIS A 479 -40.62 -4.60 10.78
C HIS A 479 -40.53 -5.47 12.04
N ASP A 480 -41.66 -5.64 12.70
CA ASP A 480 -41.78 -6.32 14.00
C ASP A 480 -43.08 -7.16 13.96
N TYR A 481 -42.96 -8.45 13.65
CA TYR A 481 -44.09 -9.31 13.26
C TYR A 481 -44.73 -10.02 14.45
N ASN A 482 -46.06 -10.06 14.48
CA ASN A 482 -46.83 -10.84 15.46
C ASN A 482 -46.98 -12.32 15.04
N ALA A 483 -47.55 -13.12 15.93
CA ALA A 483 -47.80 -14.56 15.72
C ALA A 483 -48.86 -14.92 14.64
N GLN A 484 -49.28 -13.96 13.81
CA GLN A 484 -50.12 -14.17 12.62
C GLN A 484 -49.39 -13.78 11.33
N ASP A 485 -48.07 -13.61 11.41
CA ASP A 485 -47.15 -13.12 10.38
C ASP A 485 -47.51 -11.71 9.89
N VAL A 486 -48.06 -10.87 10.78
CA VAL A 486 -48.45 -9.48 10.46
C VAL A 486 -47.55 -8.50 11.21
N CYS A 487 -46.93 -7.55 10.50
CA CYS A 487 -46.10 -6.52 11.13
C CYS A 487 -46.94 -5.62 12.05
N THR A 488 -46.63 -5.58 13.34
CA THR A 488 -47.32 -4.77 14.37
C THR A 488 -47.22 -3.27 14.12
N ARG A 489 -46.20 -2.82 13.38
CA ARG A 489 -45.93 -1.42 13.05
C ARG A 489 -46.46 -0.99 11.68
N SER A 490 -46.77 -1.94 10.76
CA SER A 490 -47.10 -1.62 9.36
C SER A 490 -48.08 -2.55 8.61
N GLY A 491 -48.44 -3.73 9.14
CA GLY A 491 -49.54 -4.55 8.65
C GLY A 491 -49.29 -5.57 7.51
N ALA A 492 -48.05 -5.81 7.05
CA ALA A 492 -47.74 -6.71 5.92
C ALA A 492 -47.66 -8.22 6.31
N LYS A 493 -47.86 -9.16 5.34
CA LYS A 493 -47.95 -10.64 5.54
C LYS A 493 -47.25 -11.49 4.45
N LEU A 494 -46.83 -12.72 4.79
CA LEU A 494 -46.02 -13.69 3.98
C LEU A 494 -46.83 -14.83 3.30
N CYS A 495 -46.22 -15.54 2.32
CA CYS A 495 -46.80 -16.64 1.52
C CYS A 495 -45.96 -17.94 1.58
N SER A 496 -46.58 -19.13 1.70
CA SER A 496 -45.87 -20.34 2.20
C SER A 496 -46.16 -21.72 1.56
N GLU A 497 -47.05 -21.90 0.56
CA GLU A 497 -47.54 -23.26 0.17
C GLU A 497 -47.64 -23.57 -1.36
N GLY A 498 -46.63 -24.27 -1.94
CA GLY A 498 -46.81 -25.23 -3.07
C GLY A 498 -46.77 -24.77 -4.55
N HIS A 499 -46.50 -25.71 -5.48
CA HIS A 499 -46.47 -25.55 -6.96
C HIS A 499 -47.19 -26.72 -7.69
N THR A 500 -47.78 -26.48 -8.88
CA THR A 500 -48.56 -27.45 -9.68
C THR A 500 -47.76 -28.15 -10.79
N LYS A 501 -48.34 -29.16 -11.47
CA LYS A 501 -47.68 -30.00 -12.50
C LYS A 501 -48.60 -30.29 -13.69
N ASP A 502 -48.51 -29.48 -14.74
CA ASP A 502 -49.62 -29.34 -15.71
C ASP A 502 -49.32 -29.88 -17.13
N LEU A 503 -48.08 -30.35 -17.41
CA LEU A 503 -47.65 -31.01 -18.67
C LEU A 503 -46.34 -31.79 -18.44
N GLN A 504 -46.12 -33.05 -18.89
CA GLN A 504 -44.90 -33.87 -18.59
C GLN A 504 -44.43 -34.86 -19.73
N VAL A 505 -43.12 -35.18 -19.85
CA VAL A 505 -42.47 -36.01 -20.94
C VAL A 505 -41.27 -36.90 -20.46
N ASP A 506 -40.89 -37.99 -21.19
CA ASP A 506 -39.86 -39.05 -20.90
C ASP A 506 -38.63 -39.15 -21.89
N ALA A 507 -37.68 -40.11 -21.76
CA ALA A 507 -36.25 -40.11 -22.29
C ALA A 507 -35.74 -41.27 -23.25
N VAL A 508 -34.64 -41.10 -24.04
CA VAL A 508 -34.06 -42.01 -25.12
C VAL A 508 -32.50 -41.84 -25.41
N GLU A 509 -31.75 -42.84 -25.96
CA GLU A 509 -30.26 -42.83 -26.28
C GLU A 509 -29.85 -42.95 -27.82
N ALA A 510 -28.53 -43.09 -28.17
CA ALA A 510 -27.94 -42.81 -29.52
C ALA A 510 -26.73 -43.71 -30.03
N THR A 511 -26.41 -43.68 -31.36
CA THR A 511 -25.39 -44.53 -32.09
C THR A 511 -24.57 -43.77 -33.16
N CYS A 512 -23.62 -44.39 -33.90
CA CYS A 512 -22.65 -43.71 -34.79
C CYS A 512 -23.21 -42.66 -35.77
N THR A 513 -24.48 -42.75 -36.18
CA THR A 513 -25.16 -41.76 -37.04
C THR A 513 -26.63 -41.46 -36.63
N THR A 514 -27.07 -41.65 -35.36
CA THR A 514 -28.50 -41.41 -34.93
C THR A 514 -28.67 -41.02 -33.43
N ALA A 515 -29.77 -40.35 -33.02
CA ALA A 515 -29.97 -39.50 -31.79
C ALA A 515 -31.18 -39.85 -30.83
N GLY A 516 -31.22 -39.26 -29.59
CA GLY A 516 -32.17 -39.48 -28.44
C GLY A 516 -32.57 -38.23 -27.56
N ASN A 517 -33.04 -38.36 -26.28
CA ASN A 517 -33.63 -37.28 -25.44
C ASN A 517 -33.76 -37.50 -23.87
N ILE A 518 -34.13 -36.49 -23.04
CA ILE A 518 -34.50 -36.61 -21.57
C ILE A 518 -35.94 -36.08 -21.23
N GLY A 519 -36.38 -36.07 -19.95
CA GLY A 519 -37.78 -35.78 -19.52
C GLY A 519 -38.03 -34.68 -18.45
N TYR A 520 -39.20 -34.03 -18.47
CA TYR A 520 -39.51 -32.73 -17.79
C TYR A 520 -41.02 -32.46 -17.56
N TYR A 521 -41.41 -31.40 -16.80
CA TYR A 521 -42.80 -30.89 -16.64
C TYR A 521 -42.93 -29.34 -16.46
N HIS A 522 -44.16 -28.77 -16.42
CA HIS A 522 -44.47 -27.33 -16.21
C HIS A 522 -45.42 -27.02 -15.01
N CYS A 523 -45.31 -25.84 -14.38
CA CYS A 523 -46.19 -25.34 -13.29
C CYS A 523 -46.92 -24.05 -13.68
N SER A 524 -48.26 -24.05 -13.69
CA SER A 524 -49.10 -22.90 -14.09
C SER A 524 -49.27 -21.79 -13.05
N VAL A 525 -49.01 -22.03 -11.75
CA VAL A 525 -49.15 -20.99 -10.70
C VAL A 525 -47.99 -19.98 -10.72
N CYS A 526 -46.77 -20.43 -11.06
CA CYS A 526 -45.58 -19.59 -11.18
C CYS A 526 -44.97 -19.55 -12.60
N ASN A 527 -45.59 -20.26 -13.56
CA ASN A 527 -45.31 -20.28 -14.99
C ASN A 527 -43.86 -20.67 -15.36
N LYS A 528 -43.41 -21.82 -14.86
CA LYS A 528 -42.01 -22.30 -14.95
C LYS A 528 -41.92 -23.81 -15.21
N TYR A 529 -40.83 -24.26 -15.85
CA TYR A 529 -40.55 -25.68 -16.16
C TYR A 529 -39.61 -26.35 -15.15
N TYR A 530 -39.73 -27.67 -14.99
CA TYR A 530 -39.07 -28.44 -13.94
C TYR A 530 -38.68 -29.86 -14.42
N ASN A 531 -37.64 -30.47 -13.85
CA ASN A 531 -37.22 -31.84 -14.17
C ASN A 531 -38.24 -32.87 -13.66
N ALA A 532 -38.63 -33.84 -14.50
CA ALA A 532 -39.64 -34.85 -14.15
C ALA A 532 -39.24 -35.78 -13.00
N LYS A 533 -37.95 -35.95 -12.75
CA LYS A 533 -37.39 -36.84 -11.73
C LYS A 533 -36.90 -36.10 -10.47
N THR A 534 -36.35 -34.89 -10.59
CA THR A 534 -35.77 -34.15 -9.45
C THR A 534 -36.63 -33.00 -8.93
N ASN A 535 -37.67 -32.55 -9.67
CA ASN A 535 -38.48 -31.36 -9.37
C ASN A 535 -37.69 -30.04 -9.28
N GLU A 536 -36.45 -29.98 -9.75
CA GLU A 536 -35.67 -28.75 -9.86
C GLU A 536 -36.12 -27.96 -11.10
N GLN A 537 -36.07 -26.62 -11.04
CA GLN A 537 -36.48 -25.78 -12.18
C GLN A 537 -35.48 -25.98 -13.35
N ILE A 538 -35.99 -26.28 -14.54
CA ILE A 538 -35.18 -26.38 -15.77
C ILE A 538 -35.62 -25.34 -16.79
N ALA A 539 -34.74 -25.05 -17.75
CA ALA A 539 -35.08 -24.26 -18.92
C ALA A 539 -35.89 -25.08 -19.94
N GLU A 540 -36.64 -24.37 -20.78
CA GLU A 540 -37.40 -24.98 -21.87
C GLU A 540 -36.46 -25.54 -22.95
N ASN A 541 -36.81 -26.70 -23.52
CA ASN A 541 -36.09 -27.45 -24.57
C ASN A 541 -34.74 -28.09 -24.19
N SER A 542 -34.33 -28.11 -22.91
CA SER A 542 -33.04 -28.65 -22.45
C SER A 542 -32.91 -30.18 -22.47
N TRP A 543 -33.57 -30.88 -23.40
CA TRP A 543 -33.91 -32.31 -23.25
C TRP A 543 -33.60 -33.23 -24.44
N LYS A 544 -32.53 -33.05 -25.24
CA LYS A 544 -32.18 -33.90 -26.42
C LYS A 544 -30.72 -34.43 -26.40
N ILE A 545 -30.39 -35.53 -27.11
CA ILE A 545 -29.08 -36.27 -27.08
C ILE A 545 -28.64 -36.77 -28.51
N PRO A 546 -27.35 -36.88 -28.93
CA PRO A 546 -26.94 -37.25 -30.31
C PRO A 546 -25.89 -38.41 -30.51
N ALA A 547 -25.43 -38.61 -31.76
CA ALA A 547 -24.70 -39.76 -32.39
C ALA A 547 -23.17 -39.94 -32.08
N LYS A 548 -22.42 -40.86 -32.78
CA LYS A 548 -21.08 -41.38 -32.32
C LYS A 548 -19.86 -41.60 -33.29
N GLY A 549 -19.91 -41.50 -34.64
CA GLY A 549 -18.69 -41.43 -35.52
C GLY A 549 -17.94 -42.72 -35.99
N HIS A 550 -16.79 -42.53 -36.68
CA HIS A 550 -15.76 -43.48 -37.18
C HIS A 550 -14.53 -43.51 -36.21
N THR A 551 -13.35 -44.05 -36.58
CA THR A 551 -12.10 -43.91 -35.76
C THR A 551 -10.89 -43.50 -36.58
N ALA A 552 -10.84 -42.23 -36.98
CA ALA A 552 -9.63 -41.63 -37.50
C ALA A 552 -8.61 -41.33 -36.40
N ASN A 553 -7.34 -41.22 -36.76
CA ASN A 553 -6.34 -40.56 -35.93
C ASN A 553 -5.98 -39.27 -36.65
N HIS A 554 -5.93 -38.18 -35.92
CA HIS A 554 -6.04 -36.87 -36.52
C HIS A 554 -4.68 -36.18 -36.55
N VAL A 555 -4.30 -35.62 -37.70
CA VAL A 555 -3.28 -34.58 -37.78
C VAL A 555 -3.98 -33.30 -38.23
N SER A 556 -4.10 -32.38 -37.27
CA SER A 556 -4.79 -31.11 -37.47
C SER A 556 -4.16 -30.28 -38.58
N ALA A 557 -4.99 -29.52 -39.28
CA ALA A 557 -4.50 -28.41 -40.09
C ALA A 557 -3.66 -27.49 -39.20
N GLN A 558 -2.46 -27.15 -39.64
CA GLN A 558 -1.76 -26.00 -39.09
C GLN A 558 -2.03 -24.83 -40.02
N ALA A 559 -2.62 -23.75 -39.52
CA ALA A 559 -2.77 -22.56 -40.34
C ALA A 559 -1.39 -22.03 -40.74
N ALA A 560 -1.24 -21.62 -41.99
CA ALA A 560 -0.08 -20.82 -42.36
C ALA A 560 -0.19 -19.46 -41.65
N THR A 561 0.84 -19.06 -40.92
CA THR A 561 0.87 -17.76 -40.25
C THR A 561 1.48 -16.70 -41.18
N CYS A 562 1.59 -15.46 -40.74
CA CYS A 562 2.41 -14.45 -41.42
C CYS A 562 3.92 -14.67 -41.28
N SER A 563 4.34 -15.85 -40.78
CA SER A 563 5.75 -16.19 -40.50
C SER A 563 6.12 -17.67 -40.74
N LYS A 564 5.16 -18.56 -41.01
CA LYS A 564 5.37 -20.01 -41.26
C LYS A 564 4.32 -20.58 -42.21
N LYS A 565 4.71 -21.56 -43.05
CA LYS A 565 3.78 -22.37 -43.86
C LYS A 565 2.91 -23.28 -42.98
N GLY A 566 1.72 -23.58 -43.46
CA GLY A 566 0.72 -24.42 -42.80
C GLY A 566 0.57 -25.80 -43.44
N ASN A 567 -0.41 -26.56 -42.95
CA ASN A 567 -0.86 -27.82 -43.49
C ASN A 567 -2.39 -27.93 -43.50
N HIS A 568 -2.96 -28.63 -44.49
CA HIS A 568 -4.36 -29.02 -44.52
C HIS A 568 -4.66 -30.09 -43.46
N GLU A 569 -5.91 -30.16 -43.05
CA GLU A 569 -6.38 -31.11 -42.03
C GLU A 569 -6.49 -32.50 -42.65
N TYR A 570 -5.97 -33.52 -41.96
CA TYR A 570 -6.07 -34.88 -42.47
C TYR A 570 -6.22 -35.92 -41.37
N TRP A 571 -7.06 -36.90 -41.68
CA TRP A 571 -7.43 -37.97 -40.80
C TRP A 571 -6.75 -39.25 -41.27
N TYR A 572 -5.61 -39.54 -40.68
CA TYR A 572 -4.94 -40.83 -40.88
C TYR A 572 -5.63 -41.86 -40.00
N CYS A 573 -6.44 -42.77 -40.54
CA CYS A 573 -6.96 -43.85 -39.72
C CYS A 573 -5.79 -44.74 -39.28
N SER A 574 -5.36 -44.77 -38.00
CA SER A 574 -4.23 -45.64 -37.61
C SER A 574 -4.55 -47.14 -37.71
N GLY A 575 -5.84 -47.48 -37.90
CA GLY A 575 -6.27 -48.81 -38.31
C GLY A 575 -6.03 -49.16 -39.79
N CYS A 576 -5.79 -48.19 -40.69
CA CYS A 576 -5.52 -48.45 -42.12
C CYS A 576 -4.53 -47.50 -42.85
N ASN A 577 -3.90 -46.55 -42.16
CA ASN A 577 -2.88 -45.60 -42.64
C ASN A 577 -3.20 -44.80 -43.92
N THR A 578 -4.47 -44.62 -44.26
CA THR A 578 -4.88 -43.70 -45.34
C THR A 578 -5.21 -42.32 -44.76
N TYR A 579 -4.70 -41.28 -45.42
CA TYR A 579 -5.03 -39.89 -45.12
C TYR A 579 -6.36 -39.52 -45.78
N PHE A 580 -7.40 -39.44 -44.96
CA PHE A 580 -8.73 -39.01 -45.36
C PHE A 580 -8.92 -37.52 -45.18
N LYS A 581 -9.79 -36.95 -46.00
CA LYS A 581 -10.21 -35.54 -45.96
C LYS A 581 -11.17 -35.24 -44.82
N GLU A 582 -11.66 -36.29 -44.16
CA GLU A 582 -12.54 -36.22 -43.01
C GLU A 582 -12.43 -37.48 -42.12
N GLU A 583 -12.83 -37.34 -40.87
CA GLU A 583 -12.83 -38.39 -39.84
C GLU A 583 -13.69 -39.61 -40.19
N THR A 584 -14.67 -39.46 -41.08
CA THR A 584 -15.54 -40.56 -41.55
C THR A 584 -14.87 -41.49 -42.55
N CYS A 585 -13.63 -41.22 -42.95
CA CYS A 585 -12.85 -42.06 -43.84
C CYS A 585 -13.52 -42.40 -45.20
N GLU A 586 -14.42 -41.54 -45.69
CA GLU A 586 -15.17 -41.80 -46.93
C GLU A 586 -14.39 -41.37 -48.18
N ASN A 587 -13.58 -40.31 -48.09
CA ASN A 587 -12.84 -39.70 -49.21
C ASN A 587 -11.35 -39.51 -48.86
N ALA A 588 -10.45 -40.07 -49.66
CA ALA A 588 -9.00 -40.03 -49.44
C ALA A 588 -8.28 -38.90 -50.20
N TYR A 589 -7.14 -38.45 -49.66
CA TYR A 589 -6.09 -37.71 -50.38
C TYR A 589 -5.23 -38.66 -51.24
N THR A 590 -4.39 -38.11 -52.13
CA THR A 590 -3.48 -38.88 -53.01
C THR A 590 -2.01 -38.46 -52.77
N ASP A 591 -1.13 -39.43 -52.53
CA ASP A 591 0.34 -39.33 -52.35
C ASP A 591 0.91 -37.94 -51.98
N ASP A 592 0.46 -37.42 -50.83
CA ASP A 592 1.03 -36.30 -50.04
C ASP A 592 1.52 -35.04 -50.80
N ALA A 593 0.94 -34.74 -51.97
CA ALA A 593 1.27 -33.61 -52.86
C ALA A 593 0.02 -32.87 -53.43
N ASP A 594 0.22 -31.61 -53.82
CA ASP A 594 -0.77 -30.57 -54.23
C ASP A 594 -1.53 -30.94 -55.50
N ALA A 595 -2.24 -29.96 -56.04
CA ALA A 595 -1.89 -29.58 -57.39
C ALA A 595 -0.42 -29.07 -57.43
N GLU A 596 0.02 -28.29 -56.42
CA GLU A 596 1.42 -27.84 -56.23
C GLU A 596 2.05 -28.15 -54.83
N THR A 597 1.36 -28.01 -53.67
CA THR A 597 1.92 -28.15 -52.29
C THR A 597 1.17 -29.05 -51.28
N GLY A 598 1.11 -30.34 -51.55
CA GLY A 598 0.57 -31.42 -50.71
C GLY A 598 -0.41 -31.16 -49.61
N VAL A 599 -0.01 -31.72 -48.50
CA VAL A 599 -0.67 -31.58 -47.22
C VAL A 599 -0.50 -30.13 -46.72
N TRP A 600 -0.07 -29.14 -47.53
CA TRP A 600 0.64 -27.93 -47.10
C TRP A 600 -0.03 -26.62 -47.60
N ILE A 601 0.25 -25.49 -46.94
CA ILE A 601 -0.41 -24.19 -47.19
C ILE A 601 0.63 -23.04 -47.13
N GLU A 602 0.57 -22.07 -48.05
CA GLU A 602 1.48 -20.90 -48.10
C GLU A 602 1.14 -19.77 -47.08
N MET A 603 2.15 -18.96 -46.72
CA MET A 603 2.07 -17.91 -45.67
C MET A 603 1.04 -16.79 -45.97
N ILE A 604 0.39 -16.28 -44.92
CA ILE A 604 -0.71 -15.29 -45.02
C ILE A 604 -0.19 -13.86 -44.74
N PRO A 605 -0.56 -12.82 -45.54
CA PRO A 605 -0.13 -11.44 -45.31
C PRO A 605 -0.58 -10.84 -43.97
N HIS A 606 0.33 -10.14 -43.28
CA HIS A 606 0.02 -9.40 -42.05
C HIS A 606 -0.74 -8.10 -42.40
N THR A 607 -1.99 -7.95 -41.94
CA THR A 607 -2.84 -6.79 -42.20
C THR A 607 -3.71 -6.45 -40.98
N LEU A 608 -3.95 -5.15 -40.75
CA LEU A 608 -4.80 -4.62 -39.68
C LEU A 608 -6.04 -3.91 -40.27
N PRO A 609 -7.19 -3.92 -39.57
CA PRO A 609 -8.37 -3.15 -39.97
C PRO A 609 -8.10 -1.64 -40.08
N ILE A 610 -8.82 -0.96 -40.98
CA ILE A 610 -8.68 0.48 -41.21
C ILE A 610 -9.18 1.29 -40.00
N GLU A 611 -10.31 0.89 -39.41
CA GLU A 611 -10.94 1.53 -38.25
C GLU A 611 -10.78 0.67 -36.98
N PHE A 612 -10.89 1.29 -35.80
CA PHE A 612 -10.96 0.60 -34.51
C PHE A 612 -12.39 0.09 -34.23
N ASP A 613 -12.52 -0.95 -33.42
CA ASP A 613 -13.83 -1.45 -32.96
C ASP A 613 -14.44 -0.59 -31.83
N GLU A 614 -15.62 -0.99 -31.33
CA GLU A 614 -16.28 -0.28 -30.21
C GLU A 614 -15.46 -0.28 -28.92
N ASN A 615 -14.61 -1.28 -28.72
CA ASN A 615 -13.68 -1.41 -27.60
C ASN A 615 -12.36 -0.66 -27.83
N GLY A 616 -12.19 0.02 -28.97
CA GLY A 616 -11.00 0.77 -29.31
C GLY A 616 -9.82 -0.10 -29.73
N VAL A 617 -10.08 -1.28 -30.29
CA VAL A 617 -9.07 -2.30 -30.61
C VAL A 617 -8.99 -2.54 -32.12
N LYS A 618 -7.78 -2.77 -32.62
CA LYS A 618 -7.50 -3.40 -33.91
C LYS A 618 -6.68 -4.66 -33.68
N TYR A 619 -7.00 -5.73 -34.39
CA TYR A 619 -6.24 -6.97 -34.31
C TYR A 619 -5.88 -7.51 -35.71
N CYS A 620 -4.67 -8.05 -35.84
CA CYS A 620 -4.27 -8.78 -37.03
C CYS A 620 -4.78 -10.22 -36.89
N SER A 621 -5.82 -10.58 -37.63
CA SER A 621 -6.52 -11.88 -37.55
C SER A 621 -5.65 -13.10 -37.88
N VAL A 622 -4.39 -12.88 -38.27
CA VAL A 622 -3.43 -13.90 -38.71
C VAL A 622 -2.36 -14.20 -37.64
N CYS A 623 -2.01 -13.21 -36.81
CA CYS A 623 -0.93 -13.34 -35.82
C CYS A 623 -1.26 -12.81 -34.43
N GLY A 624 -2.48 -12.31 -34.20
CA GLY A 624 -2.90 -11.79 -32.90
C GLY A 624 -2.18 -10.52 -32.44
N HIS A 625 -1.52 -9.78 -33.35
CA HIS A 625 -0.98 -8.46 -33.01
C HIS A 625 -2.13 -7.47 -32.77
N ILE A 626 -2.07 -6.73 -31.66
CA ILE A 626 -3.15 -5.83 -31.21
C ILE A 626 -2.65 -4.39 -31.12
N GLU A 627 -3.37 -3.46 -31.75
CA GLU A 627 -3.21 -2.02 -31.57
C GLU A 627 -4.40 -1.44 -30.79
N GLY A 628 -4.11 -0.49 -29.89
CA GLY A 628 -5.11 0.24 -29.11
C GLY A 628 -5.34 1.66 -29.62
N GLU A 629 -6.60 2.09 -29.62
CA GLU A 629 -7.04 3.47 -29.87
C GLU A 629 -6.37 4.43 -28.88
N ALA A 630 -5.98 5.62 -29.35
CA ALA A 630 -5.37 6.62 -28.48
C ALA A 630 -6.45 7.31 -27.62
N PRO A 631 -6.32 7.30 -26.28
CA PRO A 631 -7.29 7.92 -25.38
C PRO A 631 -7.27 9.45 -25.49
N THR A 632 -8.39 10.08 -25.14
CA THR A 632 -8.48 11.55 -25.11
C THR A 632 -7.76 12.11 -23.88
N LEU A 633 -6.90 13.11 -24.09
CA LEU A 633 -6.28 13.90 -23.02
C LEU A 633 -7.28 14.92 -22.49
N VAL A 634 -7.53 14.92 -21.17
CA VAL A 634 -8.35 15.93 -20.50
C VAL A 634 -7.55 17.22 -20.38
N ALA A 635 -8.06 18.30 -20.98
CA ALA A 635 -7.45 19.64 -20.95
C ALA A 635 -8.36 20.69 -20.27
N ASP A 636 -9.36 20.26 -19.51
CA ASP A 636 -10.22 21.13 -18.71
C ASP A 636 -9.54 21.45 -17.38
N GLU A 637 -9.15 22.71 -17.19
CA GLU A 637 -8.47 23.18 -15.98
C GLU A 637 -9.33 23.08 -14.71
N ALA A 638 -10.66 22.98 -14.83
CA ALA A 638 -11.56 22.75 -13.71
C ALA A 638 -11.67 21.27 -13.29
N SER A 639 -11.18 20.34 -14.12
CA SER A 639 -11.24 18.91 -13.84
C SER A 639 -10.11 18.46 -12.90
N PRO A 640 -10.37 17.63 -11.88
CA PRO A 640 -9.32 17.01 -11.07
C PRO A 640 -8.40 16.09 -11.89
N PHE A 641 -8.82 15.72 -13.10
CA PHE A 641 -8.07 14.92 -14.07
C PHE A 641 -7.44 15.75 -15.19
N ASN A 642 -7.26 17.07 -15.02
CA ASN A 642 -6.52 17.89 -15.99
C ASN A 642 -5.10 17.31 -16.25
N GLY A 643 -4.76 17.11 -17.51
CA GLY A 643 -3.51 16.47 -17.93
C GLY A 643 -3.48 14.94 -17.77
N TYR A 644 -4.61 14.28 -17.53
CA TYR A 644 -4.74 12.83 -17.58
C TYR A 644 -5.44 12.37 -18.86
N TYR A 645 -5.03 11.21 -19.38
CA TYR A 645 -5.77 10.50 -20.42
C TYR A 645 -6.98 9.77 -19.82
N ALA A 646 -8.17 9.99 -20.41
CA ALA A 646 -9.42 9.37 -19.96
C ALA A 646 -9.60 7.98 -20.55
N PHE A 647 -9.59 6.94 -19.72
CA PHE A 647 -9.68 5.55 -20.14
C PHE A 647 -11.12 5.05 -19.97
N SER A 648 -11.85 4.93 -21.08
CA SER A 648 -13.23 4.42 -21.11
C SER A 648 -13.41 3.10 -21.90
N LYS A 649 -12.32 2.50 -22.40
CA LYS A 649 -12.33 1.34 -23.31
C LYS A 649 -11.10 0.45 -23.11
N ALA A 650 -11.21 -0.85 -23.40
CA ALA A 650 -10.09 -1.81 -23.30
C ALA A 650 -8.89 -1.43 -24.19
N GLY A 651 -9.16 -0.88 -25.38
CA GLY A 651 -8.15 -0.38 -26.31
C GLY A 651 -7.24 0.69 -25.73
N HIS A 652 -7.70 1.52 -24.77
CA HIS A 652 -6.85 2.51 -24.11
C HIS A 652 -5.79 1.86 -23.20
N LEU A 653 -6.11 0.70 -22.59
CA LEU A 653 -5.16 -0.08 -21.81
C LEU A 653 -4.13 -0.78 -22.71
N VAL A 654 -4.55 -1.26 -23.90
CA VAL A 654 -3.64 -1.77 -24.95
C VAL A 654 -2.73 -0.66 -25.47
N TRP A 655 -3.28 0.52 -25.71
CA TRP A 655 -2.50 1.69 -26.11
C TRP A 655 -1.45 2.03 -25.04
N LEU A 656 -1.82 2.01 -23.76
CA LEU A 656 -0.87 2.25 -22.66
C LEU A 656 0.25 1.21 -22.62
N HIS A 657 -0.07 -0.08 -22.76
CA HIS A 657 0.94 -1.13 -22.92
C HIS A 657 1.88 -0.80 -24.09
N ASN A 658 1.34 -0.53 -25.28
CA ASN A 658 2.12 -0.22 -26.47
C ASN A 658 3.01 1.03 -26.29
N GLN A 659 2.54 2.08 -25.62
CA GLN A 659 3.36 3.27 -25.31
C GLN A 659 4.49 2.97 -24.32
N VAL A 660 4.26 2.09 -23.33
CA VAL A 660 5.29 1.71 -22.36
C VAL A 660 6.38 0.83 -22.97
N GLN A 661 6.04 -0.03 -23.95
CA GLN A 661 7.04 -0.85 -24.64
C GLN A 661 7.75 -0.12 -25.81
N ALA A 662 7.20 0.99 -26.32
CA ALA A 662 7.77 1.74 -27.44
C ALA A 662 8.96 2.62 -27.02
N TYR A 663 10.16 2.03 -26.96
CA TYR A 663 11.43 2.74 -26.73
C TYR A 663 12.29 2.81 -28.00
N ASP A 664 12.51 4.03 -28.52
CA ASP A 664 13.53 4.34 -29.53
C ASP A 664 14.43 5.49 -29.05
N ALA A 665 15.68 5.14 -28.76
CA ALA A 665 16.71 6.05 -28.25
C ALA A 665 17.12 7.17 -29.23
N VAL A 666 16.70 7.11 -30.50
CA VAL A 666 17.06 8.11 -31.54
C VAL A 666 15.95 9.13 -31.78
N THR A 667 14.67 8.73 -31.69
CA THR A 667 13.54 9.59 -32.11
C THR A 667 12.59 10.02 -31.00
N ASN A 668 12.51 9.32 -29.86
CA ASN A 668 11.56 9.64 -28.80
C ASN A 668 12.13 9.36 -27.39
N PRO A 669 12.95 10.26 -26.83
CA PRO A 669 13.87 9.92 -25.73
C PRO A 669 13.25 9.69 -24.35
N SER A 670 11.96 10.03 -24.10
CA SER A 670 11.17 9.53 -22.95
C SER A 670 9.72 10.06 -22.97
N PRO A 671 8.77 9.37 -23.63
CA PRO A 671 7.34 9.60 -23.41
C PRO A 671 6.83 8.92 -22.12
N ILE A 672 7.54 7.90 -21.61
CA ILE A 672 7.06 6.97 -20.57
C ILE A 672 7.07 7.53 -19.13
N GLU A 673 7.81 8.60 -18.86
CA GLU A 673 8.05 9.09 -17.49
C GLU A 673 6.97 10.06 -16.97
N SER A 674 5.89 10.28 -17.73
CA SER A 674 4.88 11.29 -17.39
C SER A 674 3.43 10.95 -17.77
N ILE A 675 3.16 9.74 -18.27
CA ILE A 675 1.79 9.35 -18.65
C ILE A 675 0.92 9.28 -17.39
N LYS A 676 -0.08 10.16 -17.31
CA LYS A 676 -1.14 10.12 -16.30
C LYS A 676 -2.42 9.65 -16.96
N CYS A 677 -3.12 8.71 -16.36
CA CYS A 677 -4.37 8.17 -16.88
C CYS A 677 -5.32 7.84 -15.74
N TYR A 678 -6.62 7.95 -16.02
CA TYR A 678 -7.66 7.57 -15.07
C TYR A 678 -8.76 6.77 -15.76
N LEU A 679 -9.37 5.84 -15.03
CA LEU A 679 -10.55 5.14 -15.53
C LEU A 679 -11.77 6.07 -15.45
N ALA A 680 -12.40 6.30 -16.60
CA ALA A 680 -13.62 7.08 -16.72
C ALA A 680 -14.88 6.23 -16.54
N ASN A 681 -14.76 4.91 -16.69
CA ASN A 681 -15.79 3.89 -16.48
C ASN A 681 -15.11 2.58 -16.03
N ASP A 682 -15.90 1.58 -15.62
CA ASP A 682 -15.43 0.19 -15.55
C ASP A 682 -15.04 -0.31 -16.95
N ILE A 683 -13.97 -1.10 -17.04
CA ILE A 683 -13.44 -1.64 -18.30
C ILE A 683 -13.35 -3.16 -18.23
N SER A 684 -14.10 -3.86 -19.08
CA SER A 684 -13.89 -5.29 -19.32
C SER A 684 -12.75 -5.48 -20.31
N LEU A 685 -11.77 -6.32 -19.97
CA LEU A 685 -10.69 -6.72 -20.86
C LEU A 685 -11.09 -7.85 -21.82
N LYS A 686 -12.33 -8.33 -21.77
CA LYS A 686 -12.85 -9.47 -22.56
C LYS A 686 -12.74 -9.33 -24.09
N ALA A 687 -12.50 -8.13 -24.60
CA ALA A 687 -12.22 -7.87 -26.02
C ALA A 687 -10.72 -7.93 -26.40
N VAL A 688 -9.83 -8.11 -25.41
CA VAL A 688 -8.37 -8.07 -25.54
C VAL A 688 -7.72 -9.34 -24.98
N CYS A 689 -8.17 -9.79 -23.82
CA CYS A 689 -7.75 -11.05 -23.22
C CYS A 689 -8.95 -11.84 -22.70
N HIS A 690 -8.86 -13.14 -22.83
CA HIS A 690 -9.88 -14.10 -22.43
C HIS A 690 -9.30 -15.52 -22.59
N PRO A 691 -9.82 -16.50 -21.81
CA PRO A 691 -9.61 -17.90 -22.16
C PRO A 691 -10.11 -18.19 -23.59
N ALA A 692 -9.70 -19.30 -24.18
CA ALA A 692 -10.26 -19.73 -25.46
C ALA A 692 -11.77 -19.96 -25.33
N ASP A 693 -12.57 -19.22 -26.08
CA ASP A 693 -14.02 -19.43 -26.21
C ASP A 693 -14.32 -20.16 -27.51
N ALA A 694 -14.18 -21.49 -27.45
CA ALA A 694 -14.49 -22.38 -28.56
C ALA A 694 -15.96 -22.32 -29.01
N ALA A 695 -16.90 -21.83 -28.17
CA ALA A 695 -18.31 -21.72 -28.54
C ALA A 695 -18.56 -20.53 -29.49
N ASN A 696 -17.75 -19.48 -29.39
CA ASN A 696 -17.77 -18.31 -30.27
C ASN A 696 -16.60 -18.29 -31.28
N ASN A 697 -15.85 -19.39 -31.37
CA ASN A 697 -14.68 -19.57 -32.23
C ASN A 697 -13.54 -18.56 -31.97
N VAL A 698 -13.39 -18.13 -30.71
CA VAL A 698 -12.38 -17.17 -30.27
C VAL A 698 -11.22 -17.92 -29.61
N ALA A 699 -10.00 -17.71 -30.13
CA ALA A 699 -8.78 -18.33 -29.59
C ALA A 699 -8.45 -17.82 -28.16
N GLU A 700 -7.53 -18.47 -27.44
CA GLU A 700 -7.03 -17.88 -26.19
C GLU A 700 -6.25 -16.59 -26.49
N ALA A 701 -6.58 -15.51 -25.79
CA ALA A 701 -5.85 -14.25 -25.83
C ALA A 701 -5.36 -13.91 -24.42
N ASN A 702 -4.04 -13.83 -24.25
CA ASN A 702 -3.43 -13.48 -22.98
C ASN A 702 -3.25 -11.96 -22.86
N TRP A 703 -3.47 -11.41 -21.66
CA TRP A 703 -3.17 -10.00 -21.41
C TRP A 703 -1.65 -9.76 -21.52
N ASN A 704 -1.27 -8.68 -22.22
CA ASN A 704 0.10 -8.20 -22.27
C ASN A 704 0.31 -7.17 -21.14
N PRO A 705 1.08 -7.47 -20.08
CA PRO A 705 1.19 -6.61 -18.92
C PRO A 705 1.71 -5.20 -19.24
N ILE A 706 1.13 -4.17 -18.63
CA ILE A 706 1.63 -2.80 -18.76
C ILE A 706 2.95 -2.70 -17.99
N GLY A 707 4.03 -2.40 -18.72
CA GLY A 707 5.39 -2.55 -18.21
C GLY A 707 5.86 -4.00 -18.24
N GLY A 708 7.02 -4.22 -18.85
CA GLY A 708 7.59 -5.55 -19.13
C GLY A 708 9.11 -5.45 -19.22
N GLU A 709 9.66 -5.35 -20.44
CA GLU A 709 11.08 -5.02 -20.62
C GLU A 709 11.39 -3.59 -20.13
N ASN A 710 10.48 -2.65 -20.40
CA ASN A 710 10.51 -1.30 -19.84
C ASN A 710 9.50 -1.18 -18.69
N PRO A 711 9.83 -0.54 -17.55
CA PRO A 711 8.87 -0.29 -16.47
C PRO A 711 7.87 0.81 -16.84
N PHE A 712 6.63 0.69 -16.35
CA PHE A 712 5.72 1.84 -16.28
C PHE A 712 6.15 2.78 -15.15
N LYS A 713 6.23 4.08 -15.43
CA LYS A 713 6.63 5.14 -14.48
C LYS A 713 5.58 6.23 -14.24
N GLY A 714 4.36 6.03 -14.74
CA GLY A 714 3.30 7.05 -14.75
C GLY A 714 2.36 7.03 -13.55
N ILE A 715 1.20 7.68 -13.71
CA ILE A 715 0.09 7.61 -12.76
C ILE A 715 -1.08 6.86 -13.41
N PHE A 716 -1.60 5.85 -12.73
CA PHE A 716 -2.84 5.15 -13.07
C PHE A 716 -3.84 5.27 -11.92
N ASP A 717 -4.88 6.07 -12.11
CA ASP A 717 -5.95 6.25 -11.13
C ASP A 717 -7.20 5.49 -11.57
N GLY A 718 -7.52 4.40 -10.89
CA GLY A 718 -8.75 3.66 -11.14
C GLY A 718 -10.02 4.46 -10.84
N ASN A 719 -9.94 5.59 -10.11
CA ASN A 719 -11.09 6.45 -9.82
C ASN A 719 -12.30 5.70 -9.20
N GLY A 720 -12.06 4.58 -8.51
CA GLY A 720 -13.08 3.69 -7.94
C GLY A 720 -13.60 2.59 -8.88
N HIS A 721 -13.21 2.62 -10.15
CA HIS A 721 -13.66 1.70 -11.20
C HIS A 721 -12.91 0.36 -11.20
N THR A 722 -13.53 -0.61 -11.87
CA THR A 722 -13.05 -1.98 -12.02
C THR A 722 -12.48 -2.23 -13.41
N VAL A 723 -11.31 -2.87 -13.47
CA VAL A 723 -10.82 -3.58 -14.66
C VAL A 723 -11.18 -5.05 -14.48
N SER A 724 -12.12 -5.56 -15.27
CA SER A 724 -12.63 -6.95 -15.18
C SER A 724 -12.09 -7.84 -16.31
N ASP A 725 -12.27 -9.14 -16.15
CA ASP A 725 -11.92 -10.16 -17.14
C ASP A 725 -10.40 -10.22 -17.46
N LEU A 726 -9.54 -9.86 -16.49
CA LEU A 726 -8.08 -9.94 -16.65
C LEU A 726 -7.61 -11.41 -16.72
N TYR A 727 -7.45 -11.91 -17.95
CA TYR A 727 -6.94 -13.25 -18.19
C TYR A 727 -5.43 -13.29 -18.49
N ILE A 728 -4.68 -14.05 -17.68
CA ILE A 728 -3.25 -14.37 -17.90
C ILE A 728 -3.02 -15.86 -17.59
N ASN A 729 -2.66 -16.62 -18.62
CA ASN A 729 -2.29 -18.03 -18.59
C ASN A 729 -0.85 -18.18 -19.10
N SER A 730 0.12 -17.73 -18.31
CA SER A 730 1.54 -17.72 -18.66
C SER A 730 2.40 -18.12 -17.46
N SER A 731 3.54 -18.76 -17.72
CA SER A 731 4.54 -19.13 -16.71
C SER A 731 5.77 -18.21 -16.73
N GLY A 732 5.65 -17.02 -17.33
CA GLY A 732 6.72 -16.01 -17.37
C GLY A 732 6.88 -15.24 -16.07
N ASN A 733 7.91 -14.38 -16.02
CA ASN A 733 8.03 -13.35 -14.99
C ASN A 733 7.16 -12.13 -15.34
N ASN A 734 7.00 -11.19 -14.41
CA ASN A 734 6.37 -9.88 -14.65
C ASN A 734 4.91 -9.97 -15.15
N LEU A 735 4.10 -10.77 -14.47
CA LEU A 735 2.69 -11.02 -14.82
C LEU A 735 1.72 -10.23 -13.92
N GLY A 736 0.71 -9.62 -14.53
CA GLY A 736 -0.34 -8.84 -13.88
C GLY A 736 -0.98 -7.86 -14.87
N LEU A 737 -1.95 -7.04 -14.41
CA LEU A 737 -2.41 -5.88 -15.21
C LEU A 737 -1.22 -4.99 -15.58
N PHE A 738 -0.34 -4.78 -14.59
CA PHE A 738 1.00 -4.23 -14.74
C PHE A 738 2.03 -5.34 -14.46
N GLY A 739 3.09 -5.42 -15.28
CA GLY A 739 4.14 -6.43 -15.15
C GLY A 739 5.42 -5.92 -14.48
N TYR A 740 5.77 -4.66 -14.74
CA TYR A 740 6.89 -3.97 -14.09
C TYR A 740 6.60 -2.48 -13.94
N VAL A 741 6.86 -1.94 -12.74
CA VAL A 741 6.68 -0.53 -12.39
C VAL A 741 7.92 0.02 -11.70
N ASP A 742 8.27 1.28 -11.98
CA ASP A 742 9.40 2.00 -11.38
C ASP A 742 8.97 3.45 -11.11
N GLY A 743 8.97 3.89 -9.85
CA GLY A 743 8.49 5.24 -9.46
C GLY A 743 6.98 5.52 -9.64
N ALA A 744 6.22 4.65 -10.31
CA ALA A 744 4.81 4.86 -10.65
C ALA A 744 3.85 4.93 -9.44
N GLU A 745 2.69 5.54 -9.67
CA GLU A 745 1.56 5.60 -8.72
C GLU A 745 0.33 4.90 -9.32
N ILE A 746 -0.03 3.73 -8.78
CA ILE A 746 -1.26 3.01 -9.12
C ILE A 746 -2.19 3.06 -7.90
N LYS A 747 -3.42 3.54 -8.08
CA LYS A 747 -4.39 3.72 -6.99
C LYS A 747 -5.83 3.52 -7.44
N ASN A 748 -6.75 3.36 -6.49
CA ASN A 748 -8.20 3.39 -6.66
C ASN A 748 -8.79 2.45 -7.75
N VAL A 749 -8.06 1.42 -8.18
CA VAL A 749 -8.51 0.44 -9.18
C VAL A 749 -8.86 -0.88 -8.51
N THR A 750 -10.02 -1.43 -8.84
CA THR A 750 -10.33 -2.84 -8.56
C THR A 750 -9.92 -3.66 -9.78
N VAL A 751 -9.22 -4.78 -9.59
CA VAL A 751 -8.86 -5.69 -10.70
C VAL A 751 -9.50 -7.05 -10.44
N GLN A 752 -10.23 -7.56 -11.42
CA GLN A 752 -10.91 -8.87 -11.39
C GLN A 752 -10.47 -9.68 -12.62
N GLY A 753 -10.13 -10.95 -12.39
CA GLY A 753 -9.76 -11.93 -13.43
C GLY A 753 -10.65 -13.16 -13.36
#